data_AF-A0A0X3P618-F1
#
_entry.id   AF-A0A0X3P618-F1
#
_cell.length_a   1.000
_cell.length_b   1.000
_cell.length_c   1.000
_cell.angle_alpha   90.00
_cell.angle_beta   90.00
_cell.angle_gamma   90.00
#
_symmetry.space_group_name_H-M   'P 1'
#
loop_
_entity.id
_entity.type
_entity.pdbx_description
1 polymer ?
#
loop_
_entity_poly.entity_id
_entity_poly.type
_entity_poly.pdbx_seq_one_letter_code
_entity_poly.pdbx_strand_id
1 'polypeptide(L)'
;MELPIYVPGLPARKMRTILFTFGLITLVFLLFSDVESWLSTLFCSQPLILSVDVRAHNLRTRSVPKRHLFPIKLGSTISPNSKVLLLKSSSTSKDSSTIRAALQAQRISFISLAPDRFQLLPSFLSSAPSAGPVNLIIFEQFLLWTKLPPEYKAAIDNYCQKFGVGVIGFLLDEDLLIRQSESFMKLSTYPLLLRRLHSAPSGFYLAAESPVLNISRGGQYDPATLSPHSLFPQRVSVKCRSNYSRQLATTQLIAQRFSNDLPDYDSVLRRQRRSCDYEKPPACCLATLVPSPGFTEYFQTVAFTKLSPIDSALSPHDDLHSVSRHSCAFADLPQQQNYNPNEQYQSLVIEDVGGIDGIKRVLFAYGASSHWSVHLLLMDAVRYLLSSVPRKEPLKALEFDIGYNRWVHVDIDDIFVANPDSQLYPSDVKALLAVQREWRKMIPGFTFSLGFSGGHYGHGSAIGRRGDEELLSHARYFKWFCHTWSHSQPHLLSESDLLDQLMKNKKFATVHNLPIQEGYAVAPHHSGVYPVLPSLFKAWKEVWRINVTTTEGYPRLFPAWNRRGFAYDGIQVIPRQTCGVYTQTLRLKDYSGGPHRLQEMALGGEVFQTLLYTPVSFFMTHFGNYGQDRLATYVLSGAFRFLLAWTHLQLRTGSPEFLTQQHLAFHRRTEAPTSASAGLPLMSNPCADRRHAEIWPPSNPCDPDLLPSAIIGGPQKTGTTALLTFMAAHPNLVANRIRSQGTFEEPQFFSNNHIYAKGVAWYFDQFPRTPEELARLNKSFGERQLIRFEKSATYFDSFLAPDRVLALLSSRAKLIFLLKDPLQRAYSWYQHQRSHREEAALHFTFAEVLRASGPEQAASLVRQQRLASGGDAGTNNSSSALAARLLALNRRCLQPGTYAPFIDQWLLRFPPHQILLLDADQLVSAPAVLMDRVQEFLNVESYVNYSALFQFNERKRFFCLSGGPYPAAGRLLHWDQESGLWCLSRNKGRSYPPLMPTEDDKRIFQRPMQDLYQLILQRQFWRPRNSTSVLDIIPPWLQRWIRPVGS
;
A
#
# COMPACT_ATOMS: atom_id res chain seq x y z
N MET A 1 -8.36 -45.04 43.69
CA MET A 1 -7.83 -46.36 44.09
C MET A 1 -8.24 -46.59 45.52
N GLU A 2 -9.07 -47.60 45.76
CA GLU A 2 -9.35 -48.14 47.10
C GLU A 2 -8.16 -48.96 47.58
N LEU A 3 -7.83 -48.88 48.88
CA LEU A 3 -7.24 -49.96 49.69
C LEU A 3 -7.44 -49.63 51.19
N PRO A 4 -7.73 -50.62 52.05
CA PRO A 4 -8.12 -50.43 53.44
C PRO A 4 -6.92 -50.55 54.39
N ILE A 5 -6.87 -49.76 55.46
CA ILE A 5 -5.95 -49.99 56.59
C ILE A 5 -6.77 -50.03 57.88
N TYR A 6 -6.85 -51.23 58.45
CA TYR A 6 -7.39 -51.52 59.77
C TYR A 6 -6.23 -51.43 60.78
N VAL A 7 -6.32 -50.55 61.78
CA VAL A 7 -5.41 -50.53 62.95
C VAL A 7 -6.27 -50.60 64.22
N PRO A 8 -6.19 -51.67 65.02
CA PRO A 8 -6.89 -51.75 66.28
C PRO A 8 -6.09 -51.06 67.40
N GLY A 9 -6.77 -50.31 68.25
CA GLY A 9 -6.22 -49.89 69.55
C GLY A 9 -5.71 -48.44 69.64
N LEU A 10 -6.57 -47.44 69.43
CA LEU A 10 -6.33 -46.07 69.90
C LEU A 10 -7.62 -45.50 70.50
N PRO A 11 -7.61 -44.98 71.74
CA PRO A 11 -8.81 -44.47 72.40
C PRO A 11 -9.39 -43.27 71.64
N ALA A 12 -10.73 -43.21 71.53
CA ALA A 12 -11.48 -42.23 70.73
C ALA A 12 -11.12 -40.75 70.95
N ARG A 13 -10.51 -40.42 72.11
CA ARG A 13 -9.97 -39.09 72.40
C ARG A 13 -8.71 -38.74 71.57
N LYS A 14 -7.81 -39.70 71.30
CA LYS A 14 -6.62 -39.47 70.46
C LYS A 14 -6.95 -39.42 68.97
N MET A 15 -7.96 -40.16 68.51
CA MET A 15 -8.37 -40.15 67.10
C MET A 15 -9.08 -38.85 66.71
N ARG A 16 -9.84 -38.23 67.63
CA ARG A 16 -10.37 -36.87 67.44
C ARG A 16 -9.26 -35.83 67.39
N THR A 17 -8.24 -35.92 68.25
CA THR A 17 -7.09 -34.98 68.19
C THR A 17 -6.28 -35.15 66.91
N ILE A 18 -6.10 -36.38 66.42
CA ILE A 18 -5.38 -36.67 65.16
C ILE A 18 -6.20 -36.20 63.95
N LEU A 19 -7.51 -36.44 63.90
CA LEU A 19 -8.37 -35.94 62.82
C LEU A 19 -8.52 -34.41 62.86
N PHE A 20 -8.53 -33.80 64.05
CA PHE A 20 -8.55 -32.35 64.18
C PHE A 20 -7.21 -31.72 63.79
N THR A 21 -6.08 -32.35 64.11
CA THR A 21 -4.75 -31.89 63.68
C THR A 21 -4.51 -32.16 62.19
N PHE A 22 -4.94 -33.28 61.62
CA PHE A 22 -4.91 -33.51 60.16
C PHE A 22 -5.87 -32.58 59.43
N GLY A 23 -7.06 -32.33 59.97
CA GLY A 23 -8.01 -31.36 59.44
C GLY A 23 -7.47 -29.92 59.50
N LEU A 24 -6.80 -29.53 60.59
CA LEU A 24 -6.16 -28.23 60.71
C LEU A 24 -4.93 -28.11 59.80
N ILE A 25 -4.12 -29.16 59.66
CA ILE A 25 -2.96 -29.18 58.74
C ILE A 25 -3.44 -29.17 57.29
N THR A 26 -4.55 -29.84 56.95
CA THR A 26 -5.12 -29.82 55.59
C THR A 26 -5.82 -28.48 55.31
N LEU A 27 -6.47 -27.87 56.30
CA LEU A 27 -7.03 -26.52 56.17
C LEU A 27 -5.92 -25.46 56.07
N VAL A 28 -4.82 -25.63 56.79
CA VAL A 28 -3.60 -24.83 56.63
C VAL A 28 -2.97 -25.11 55.27
N PHE A 29 -2.89 -26.34 54.78
CA PHE A 29 -2.39 -26.63 53.43
C PHE A 29 -3.32 -26.14 52.31
N LEU A 30 -4.64 -26.01 52.54
CA LEU A 30 -5.60 -25.45 51.59
C LEU A 30 -5.68 -23.91 51.67
N LEU A 31 -5.38 -23.32 52.84
CA LEU A 31 -5.22 -21.88 53.03
C LEU A 31 -3.80 -21.41 52.64
N PHE A 32 -2.81 -22.30 52.63
CA PHE A 32 -1.42 -22.06 52.24
C PHE A 32 -1.02 -22.73 50.92
N SER A 33 -1.91 -23.44 50.21
CA SER A 33 -1.66 -23.87 48.82
C SER A 33 -1.57 -22.69 47.87
N ASP A 34 -2.06 -21.52 48.28
CA ASP A 34 -1.81 -20.26 47.60
C ASP A 34 -0.44 -19.66 47.95
N VAL A 35 0.27 -20.14 48.96
CA VAL A 35 1.59 -19.59 49.36
C VAL A 35 2.71 -20.08 48.45
N GLU A 36 2.60 -21.20 47.74
CA GLU A 36 3.51 -21.47 46.61
C GLU A 36 3.22 -20.58 45.40
N SER A 37 1.95 -20.21 45.16
CA SER A 37 1.58 -19.19 44.16
C SER A 37 2.02 -17.78 44.58
N TRP A 38 2.02 -17.50 45.89
CA TRP A 38 2.42 -16.22 46.50
C TRP A 38 3.94 -16.06 46.68
N LEU A 39 4.66 -17.14 47.06
CA LEU A 39 6.12 -17.14 47.19
C LEU A 39 6.80 -17.22 45.82
N SER A 40 6.20 -17.91 44.85
CA SER A 40 6.66 -17.82 43.45
C SER A 40 6.33 -16.47 42.81
N THR A 41 5.36 -15.70 43.33
CA THR A 41 5.18 -14.27 42.93
C THR A 41 6.09 -13.30 43.70
N LEU A 42 6.60 -13.66 44.88
CA LEU A 42 7.58 -12.86 45.63
C LEU A 42 9.02 -12.97 45.08
N PHE A 43 9.37 -14.05 44.38
CA PHE A 43 10.69 -14.25 43.77
C PHE A 43 10.68 -14.37 42.24
N CYS A 44 9.53 -14.19 41.58
CA CYS A 44 9.51 -13.99 40.13
C CYS A 44 9.64 -12.49 39.87
N SER A 45 10.77 -12.11 39.27
CA SER A 45 11.02 -10.77 38.75
C SER A 45 9.77 -10.29 38.01
N GLN A 46 9.13 -9.23 38.52
CA GLN A 46 7.95 -8.66 37.89
C GLN A 46 8.29 -8.38 36.42
N PRO A 47 7.38 -8.66 35.46
CA PRO A 47 7.63 -8.29 34.08
C PRO A 47 7.82 -6.78 34.04
N LEU A 48 8.98 -6.38 33.56
CA LEU A 48 9.49 -5.03 33.61
C LEU A 48 8.73 -4.18 32.60
N ILE A 49 8.03 -3.19 33.12
CA ILE A 49 7.01 -2.41 32.43
C ILE A 49 7.59 -1.02 32.19
N LEU A 50 7.86 -0.70 30.93
CA LEU A 50 8.21 0.66 30.52
C LEU A 50 7.17 1.65 31.07
N SER A 51 7.61 2.51 31.99
CA SER A 51 6.83 3.64 32.46
C SER A 51 6.81 4.71 31.37
N VAL A 52 5.64 4.90 30.75
CA VAL A 52 5.37 6.03 29.88
C VAL A 52 5.02 7.20 30.82
N ASP A 53 5.97 8.11 31.04
CA ASP A 53 5.77 9.28 31.91
C ASP A 53 4.99 10.38 31.17
N VAL A 54 3.74 10.06 30.82
CA VAL A 54 2.78 11.00 30.27
C VAL A 54 1.80 11.34 31.38
N ARG A 55 1.68 12.64 31.67
CA ARG A 55 0.91 13.17 32.79
C ARG A 55 -0.20 14.06 32.29
N ALA A 56 -1.23 14.23 33.12
CA ALA A 56 -2.24 15.25 32.89
C ALA A 56 -1.79 16.57 33.53
N HIS A 57 -1.92 17.68 32.81
CA HIS A 57 -1.81 19.02 33.37
C HIS A 57 -3.18 19.67 33.52
N ASN A 58 -3.28 20.63 34.44
CA ASN A 58 -4.51 21.43 34.66
C ASN A 58 -4.45 22.83 34.03
N LEU A 59 -3.39 23.13 33.26
CA LEU A 59 -3.24 24.42 32.58
C LEU A 59 -4.33 24.61 31.52
N ARG A 60 -5.15 25.65 31.67
CA ARG A 60 -6.21 26.01 30.72
C ARG A 60 -5.74 27.02 29.71
N THR A 61 -5.93 26.72 28.42
CA THR A 61 -5.53 27.64 27.35
C THR A 61 -6.58 28.71 27.07
N ARG A 62 -6.16 29.83 26.45
CA ARG A 62 -7.09 30.89 26.06
C ARG A 62 -8.09 30.32 25.05
N SER A 63 -9.38 30.33 25.41
CA SER A 63 -10.44 29.93 24.49
C SER A 63 -10.92 31.13 23.69
N VAL A 64 -11.08 30.96 22.38
CA VAL A 64 -11.76 31.94 21.53
C VAL A 64 -13.27 31.65 21.61
N PRO A 65 -14.15 32.66 21.81
CA PRO A 65 -15.59 32.45 21.94
C PRO A 65 -16.17 31.63 20.79
N LYS A 66 -16.85 30.53 21.11
CA LYS A 66 -17.46 29.63 20.12
C LYS A 66 -18.58 30.35 19.36
N ARG A 67 -18.46 30.51 18.04
CA ARG A 67 -19.62 30.63 17.15
C ARG A 67 -20.10 29.23 16.74
N HIS A 68 -21.42 29.03 16.78
CA HIS A 68 -22.13 27.75 16.72
C HIS A 68 -21.51 26.70 15.78
N LEU A 69 -20.98 25.62 16.37
CA LEU A 69 -20.74 24.35 15.69
C LEU A 69 -22.11 23.66 15.51
N PHE A 70 -22.52 23.45 14.26
CA PHE A 70 -23.73 22.69 13.97
C PHE A 70 -23.56 21.22 14.40
N PRO A 71 -24.53 20.60 15.09
CA PRO A 71 -24.47 19.19 15.43
C PRO A 71 -24.52 18.34 14.16
N ILE A 72 -23.49 17.51 13.98
CA ILE A 72 -23.38 16.58 12.85
C ILE A 72 -24.31 15.38 13.10
N LYS A 73 -25.35 15.21 12.28
CA LYS A 73 -26.13 13.97 12.24
C LYS A 73 -25.32 12.84 11.60
N LEU A 74 -25.12 11.74 12.34
CA LEU A 74 -24.54 10.50 11.81
C LEU A 74 -25.58 9.79 10.92
N GLY A 75 -25.38 9.74 9.60
CA GLY A 75 -26.11 8.81 8.74
C GLY A 75 -26.46 9.31 7.33
N SER A 76 -25.47 9.44 6.45
CA SER A 76 -25.64 9.42 4.97
C SER A 76 -24.30 9.22 4.25
N THR A 77 -24.35 8.85 2.97
CA THR A 77 -23.27 8.34 2.10
C THR A 77 -22.26 9.40 1.60
N ILE A 78 -21.02 8.98 1.33
CA ILE A 78 -19.84 9.82 1.02
C ILE A 78 -19.88 10.42 -0.40
N SER A 79 -19.47 11.68 -0.55
CA SER A 79 -19.07 12.27 -1.84
C SER A 79 -17.60 11.95 -2.16
N PRO A 80 -17.27 11.25 -3.26
CA PRO A 80 -15.91 10.80 -3.60
C PRO A 80 -14.95 11.90 -4.14
N ASN A 81 -15.34 13.18 -4.08
CA ASN A 81 -14.66 14.26 -4.82
C ASN A 81 -13.75 15.18 -3.97
N SER A 82 -13.41 14.81 -2.75
CA SER A 82 -12.62 15.63 -1.83
C SER A 82 -11.13 15.58 -2.20
N LYS A 83 -10.57 16.71 -2.63
CA LYS A 83 -9.15 16.82 -3.01
C LYS A 83 -8.37 17.75 -2.08
N VAL A 84 -7.20 17.30 -1.63
CA VAL A 84 -6.23 18.13 -0.91
C VAL A 84 -5.16 18.60 -1.89
N LEU A 85 -4.80 19.88 -1.84
CA LEU A 85 -3.67 20.42 -2.60
C LEU A 85 -2.43 20.49 -1.70
N LEU A 86 -1.40 19.70 -2.00
CA LEU A 86 -0.11 19.72 -1.30
C LEU A 86 0.90 20.52 -2.10
N LEU A 87 1.32 21.66 -1.56
CA LEU A 87 2.36 22.52 -2.12
C LEU A 87 3.70 22.15 -1.48
N LYS A 88 4.59 21.60 -2.31
CA LYS A 88 5.89 21.07 -1.88
C LYS A 88 6.97 22.15 -1.88
N SER A 89 7.98 21.99 -1.05
CA SER A 89 9.19 22.83 -1.08
C SER A 89 10.15 22.44 -2.19
N SER A 90 10.15 21.16 -2.59
CA SER A 90 11.03 20.61 -3.64
C SER A 90 10.44 19.35 -4.28
N SER A 91 11.07 18.87 -5.35
CA SER A 91 10.67 17.62 -6.02
C SER A 91 10.92 16.38 -5.15
N THR A 92 11.87 16.41 -4.20
CA THR A 92 12.35 15.24 -3.42
C THR A 92 12.32 15.42 -1.89
N SER A 93 11.37 16.20 -1.36
CA SER A 93 11.29 16.47 0.09
C SER A 93 10.89 15.26 0.97
N LYS A 94 11.60 15.10 2.10
CA LYS A 94 11.26 14.18 3.21
C LYS A 94 9.96 14.58 3.91
N ASP A 95 9.72 15.86 4.16
CA ASP A 95 8.51 16.36 4.83
C ASP A 95 7.25 16.09 4.02
N SER A 96 7.34 16.19 2.70
CA SER A 96 6.26 15.77 1.81
C SER A 96 5.89 14.30 2.00
N SER A 97 6.86 13.41 2.28
CA SER A 97 6.58 11.98 2.50
C SER A 97 5.76 11.75 3.76
N THR A 98 6.04 12.48 4.84
CA THR A 98 5.31 12.40 6.12
C THR A 98 3.87 12.91 5.97
N ILE A 99 3.69 14.06 5.31
CA ILE A 99 2.35 14.61 5.04
C ILE A 99 1.53 13.66 4.17
N ARG A 100 2.15 13.11 3.12
CA ARG A 100 1.49 12.14 2.23
C ARG A 100 1.09 10.88 2.99
N ALA A 101 1.94 10.36 3.87
CA ALA A 101 1.62 9.19 4.68
C ALA A 101 0.36 9.43 5.55
N ALA A 102 0.27 10.59 6.20
CA ALA A 102 -0.90 10.96 7.01
C ALA A 102 -2.19 11.09 6.17
N LEU A 103 -2.10 11.69 4.99
CA LEU A 103 -3.24 11.81 4.06
C LEU A 103 -3.67 10.45 3.50
N GLN A 104 -2.71 9.59 3.15
CA GLN A 104 -2.96 8.24 2.66
C GLN A 104 -3.60 7.35 3.74
N ALA A 105 -3.13 7.46 4.98
CA ALA A 105 -3.72 6.75 6.14
C ALA A 105 -5.19 7.15 6.33
N GLN A 106 -5.51 8.44 6.18
CA GLN A 106 -6.89 8.96 6.24
C GLN A 106 -7.70 8.75 4.96
N ARG A 107 -7.11 8.14 3.92
CA ARG A 107 -7.73 7.86 2.61
C ARG A 107 -8.20 9.10 1.87
N ILE A 108 -7.46 10.19 2.02
CA ILE A 108 -7.77 11.46 1.38
C ILE A 108 -7.02 11.55 0.04
N SER A 109 -7.75 11.87 -1.02
CA SER A 109 -7.15 12.12 -2.32
C SER A 109 -6.43 13.46 -2.32
N PHE A 110 -5.23 13.50 -2.90
CA PHE A 110 -4.43 14.72 -2.95
C PHE A 110 -3.70 14.88 -4.27
N ILE A 111 -3.44 16.14 -4.61
CA ILE A 111 -2.63 16.56 -5.75
C ILE A 111 -1.40 17.25 -5.18
N SER A 112 -0.21 16.84 -5.62
CA SER A 112 1.04 17.48 -5.22
C SER A 112 1.56 18.38 -6.32
N LEU A 113 1.86 19.63 -6.00
CA LEU A 113 2.54 20.57 -6.88
C LEU A 113 3.91 20.92 -6.31
N ALA A 114 4.93 20.82 -7.15
CA ALA A 114 6.28 21.30 -6.85
C ALA A 114 6.45 22.76 -7.31
N PRO A 115 7.46 23.50 -6.79
CA PRO A 115 7.60 24.93 -7.04
C PRO A 115 7.69 25.31 -8.52
N ASP A 116 8.31 24.47 -9.36
CA ASP A 116 8.44 24.62 -10.83
C ASP A 116 7.10 24.63 -11.57
N ARG A 117 6.02 24.26 -10.88
CA ARG A 117 4.66 24.15 -11.41
C ARG A 117 3.70 25.16 -10.77
N PHE A 118 4.18 26.06 -9.90
CA PHE A 118 3.34 27.03 -9.21
C PHE A 118 2.69 28.04 -10.16
N GLN A 119 3.25 28.29 -11.35
CA GLN A 119 2.57 29.12 -12.37
C GLN A 119 1.22 28.56 -12.84
N LEU A 120 0.94 27.28 -12.57
CA LEU A 120 -0.34 26.65 -12.90
C LEU A 120 -1.41 26.88 -11.81
N LEU A 121 -1.07 27.46 -10.66
CA LEU A 121 -2.00 27.59 -9.53
C LEU A 121 -3.26 28.42 -9.87
N PRO A 122 -3.17 29.60 -10.52
CA PRO A 122 -4.36 30.38 -10.83
C PRO A 122 -5.34 29.67 -11.77
N SER A 123 -4.81 29.05 -12.83
CA SER A 123 -5.62 28.30 -13.81
C SER A 123 -6.19 27.01 -13.23
N PHE A 124 -5.42 26.33 -12.38
CA PHE A 124 -5.87 25.14 -11.66
C PHE A 124 -7.00 25.46 -10.67
N LEU A 125 -6.85 26.48 -9.82
CA LEU A 125 -7.87 26.83 -8.82
C LEU A 125 -9.15 27.42 -9.45
N SER A 126 -9.03 28.15 -10.55
CA SER A 126 -10.21 28.67 -11.27
C SER A 126 -11.02 27.57 -11.96
N SER A 127 -10.38 26.50 -12.45
CA SER A 127 -11.06 25.36 -13.07
C SER A 127 -11.48 24.25 -12.10
N ALA A 128 -10.88 24.19 -10.90
CA ALA A 128 -11.15 23.17 -9.88
C ALA A 128 -12.62 23.00 -9.49
N PRO A 129 -13.47 24.04 -9.37
CA PRO A 129 -14.88 23.88 -9.00
C PRO A 129 -15.65 22.94 -9.95
N SER A 130 -15.33 22.97 -11.24
CA SER A 130 -15.98 22.16 -12.29
C SER A 130 -15.35 20.77 -12.46
N ALA A 131 -14.07 20.61 -12.11
CA ALA A 131 -13.28 19.38 -12.30
C ALA A 131 -13.09 18.54 -11.01
N GLY A 132 -13.68 18.98 -9.89
CA GLY A 132 -13.58 18.38 -8.56
C GLY A 132 -12.84 19.32 -7.60
N PRO A 133 -13.55 19.94 -6.63
CA PRO A 133 -13.04 21.06 -5.84
C PRO A 133 -11.93 20.66 -4.85
N VAL A 134 -10.98 21.56 -4.64
CA VAL A 134 -9.99 21.46 -3.56
C VAL A 134 -10.66 21.86 -2.24
N ASN A 135 -10.41 21.11 -1.17
CA ASN A 135 -11.07 21.32 0.14
C ASN A 135 -10.11 21.59 1.29
N LEU A 136 -8.83 21.44 1.05
CA LEU A 136 -7.76 21.75 2.00
C LEU A 136 -6.49 22.03 1.21
N ILE A 137 -5.73 23.02 1.64
CA ILE A 137 -4.39 23.29 1.11
C ILE A 137 -3.37 23.03 2.21
N ILE A 138 -2.31 22.29 1.89
CA ILE A 138 -1.20 22.02 2.80
C ILE A 138 0.07 22.58 2.20
N PHE A 139 0.72 23.49 2.92
CA PHE A 139 2.06 23.96 2.62
C PHE A 139 3.06 23.11 3.39
N GLU A 140 3.90 22.39 2.65
CA GLU A 140 5.05 21.71 3.24
C GLU A 140 6.00 22.71 3.91
N GLN A 141 6.08 23.94 3.38
CA GLN A 141 6.81 25.05 3.97
C GLN A 141 6.00 26.34 3.76
N PHE A 142 5.32 26.80 4.81
CA PHE A 142 4.39 27.93 4.74
C PHE A 142 5.09 29.25 4.40
N LEU A 143 6.37 29.40 4.72
CA LEU A 143 7.16 30.57 4.32
C LEU A 143 7.21 30.77 2.81
N LEU A 144 7.01 29.73 2.00
CA LEU A 144 6.90 29.87 0.55
C LEU A 144 5.72 30.76 0.15
N TRP A 145 4.62 30.78 0.90
CA TRP A 145 3.49 31.66 0.65
C TRP A 145 3.90 33.14 0.66
N THR A 146 4.85 33.53 1.53
CA THR A 146 5.37 34.90 1.58
C THR A 146 6.23 35.27 0.36
N LYS A 147 6.76 34.27 -0.33
CA LYS A 147 7.63 34.42 -1.51
C LYS A 147 6.86 34.24 -2.83
N LEU A 148 5.58 33.88 -2.79
CA LEU A 148 4.77 33.74 -3.99
C LEU A 148 4.52 35.10 -4.65
N PRO A 149 4.49 35.16 -5.99
CA PRO A 149 4.00 36.32 -6.72
C PRO A 149 2.61 36.76 -6.21
N PRO A 150 2.31 38.08 -6.15
CA PRO A 150 1.05 38.59 -5.61
C PRO A 150 -0.20 37.97 -6.26
N GLU A 151 -0.14 37.69 -7.57
CA GLU A 151 -1.20 37.02 -8.33
C GLU A 151 -1.50 35.60 -7.83
N TYR A 152 -0.48 34.80 -7.51
CA TYR A 152 -0.66 33.42 -7.07
C TYR A 152 -1.17 33.38 -5.64
N LYS A 153 -0.65 34.28 -4.80
CA LYS A 153 -1.11 34.49 -3.43
C LYS A 153 -2.59 34.87 -3.41
N ALA A 154 -2.99 35.87 -4.20
CA ALA A 154 -4.38 36.29 -4.34
C ALA A 154 -5.27 35.14 -4.87
N ALA A 155 -4.79 34.33 -5.81
CA ALA A 155 -5.55 33.18 -6.30
C ALA A 155 -5.85 32.15 -5.20
N ILE A 156 -4.87 31.86 -4.34
CA ILE A 156 -5.03 30.96 -3.18
C ILE A 156 -5.99 31.59 -2.17
N ASP A 157 -5.73 32.83 -1.75
CA ASP A 157 -6.49 33.49 -0.68
C ASP A 157 -7.96 33.68 -1.10
N ASN A 158 -8.22 34.14 -2.33
CA ASN A 158 -9.57 34.29 -2.88
C ASN A 158 -10.29 32.93 -2.98
N TYR A 159 -9.60 31.87 -3.36
CA TYR A 159 -10.19 30.53 -3.40
C TYR A 159 -10.57 30.04 -2.00
N CYS A 160 -9.66 30.23 -1.03
CA CYS A 160 -9.89 29.86 0.36
C CYS A 160 -11.08 30.60 0.98
N GLN A 161 -11.15 31.92 0.81
CA GLN A 161 -12.26 32.74 1.30
C GLN A 161 -13.58 32.35 0.64
N LYS A 162 -13.59 32.19 -0.69
CA LYS A 162 -14.81 31.90 -1.45
C LYS A 162 -15.42 30.54 -1.12
N PHE A 163 -14.58 29.52 -0.90
CA PHE A 163 -15.03 28.14 -0.71
C PHE A 163 -14.87 27.63 0.73
N GLY A 164 -14.43 28.49 1.66
CA GLY A 164 -14.19 28.13 3.06
C GLY A 164 -13.08 27.07 3.22
N VAL A 165 -12.06 27.10 2.35
CA VAL A 165 -10.97 26.12 2.35
C VAL A 165 -9.93 26.51 3.40
N GLY A 166 -9.64 25.59 4.32
CA GLY A 166 -8.62 25.77 5.34
C GLY A 166 -7.20 25.52 4.82
N VAL A 167 -6.21 25.96 5.61
CA VAL A 167 -4.78 25.79 5.30
C VAL A 167 -4.03 25.10 6.45
N ILE A 168 -3.15 24.16 6.13
CA ILE A 168 -2.14 23.64 7.07
C ILE A 168 -0.77 24.09 6.60
N GLY A 169 0.08 24.53 7.52
CA GLY A 169 1.42 25.02 7.17
C GLY A 169 2.49 24.64 8.20
N PHE A 170 3.67 24.27 7.72
CA PHE A 170 4.86 24.08 8.55
C PHE A 170 5.82 25.25 8.33
N LEU A 171 6.29 25.89 9.41
CA LEU A 171 7.00 27.17 9.35
C LEU A 171 8.53 27.05 9.39
N LEU A 172 9.05 25.86 9.66
CA LEU A 172 10.49 25.67 9.88
C LEU A 172 11.27 25.45 8.58
N ASP A 173 12.36 26.19 8.46
CA ASP A 173 13.46 25.96 7.54
C ASP A 173 14.74 25.99 8.37
N GLU A 174 15.41 24.83 8.53
CA GLU A 174 16.60 24.73 9.39
C GLU A 174 17.72 25.67 8.90
N ASP A 175 17.89 25.81 7.58
CA ASP A 175 18.88 26.70 7.00
C ASP A 175 18.59 28.17 7.28
N LEU A 176 17.32 28.54 7.35
CA LEU A 176 16.87 29.90 7.67
C LEU A 176 17.15 30.22 9.14
N LEU A 177 16.80 29.32 10.07
CA LEU A 177 17.06 29.52 11.50
C LEU A 177 18.55 29.62 11.79
N ILE A 178 19.39 28.80 11.16
CA ILE A 178 20.83 28.82 11.38
C ILE A 178 21.43 30.18 10.97
N ARG A 179 20.98 30.74 9.83
CA ARG A 179 21.52 31.99 9.26
C ARG A 179 21.02 33.26 9.94
N GLN A 180 19.97 33.20 10.75
CA GLN A 180 19.41 34.38 11.40
C GLN A 180 20.07 34.71 12.73
N SER A 181 20.43 35.98 12.92
CA SER A 181 20.93 36.51 14.19
C SER A 181 19.83 36.95 15.17
N GLU A 182 18.64 37.30 14.67
CA GLU A 182 17.53 37.80 15.48
C GLU A 182 16.75 36.66 16.17
N SER A 183 16.26 36.92 17.37
CA SER A 183 15.43 35.97 18.15
C SER A 183 14.01 35.81 17.60
N PHE A 184 13.50 36.80 16.85
CA PHE A 184 12.14 36.83 16.31
C PHE A 184 12.14 37.15 14.80
N MET A 185 11.37 36.38 14.04
CA MET A 185 11.09 36.63 12.63
C MET A 185 9.62 37.00 12.44
N LYS A 186 9.36 38.14 11.78
CA LYS A 186 8.02 38.50 11.30
C LYS A 186 7.66 37.71 10.04
N LEU A 187 6.46 37.13 10.00
CA LEU A 187 5.96 36.40 8.83
C LEU A 187 5.36 37.35 7.78
N SER A 188 6.20 38.20 7.19
CA SER A 188 5.77 39.25 6.25
C SER A 188 4.69 40.15 6.88
N THR A 189 3.55 40.35 6.23
CA THR A 189 2.40 41.11 6.74
C THR A 189 1.46 40.28 7.61
N TYR A 190 1.70 38.98 7.76
CA TYR A 190 0.84 38.10 8.55
C TYR A 190 1.14 38.30 10.06
N PRO A 191 0.14 38.48 10.94
CA PRO A 191 0.33 38.95 12.31
C PRO A 191 0.79 37.84 13.28
N LEU A 192 1.82 37.10 12.89
CA LEU A 192 2.41 35.99 13.64
C LEU A 192 3.94 36.07 13.54
N LEU A 193 4.61 35.87 14.68
CA LEU A 193 6.05 35.86 14.82
C LEU A 193 6.53 34.42 15.01
N LEU A 194 7.64 34.07 14.37
CA LEU A 194 8.40 32.85 14.62
C LEU A 194 9.58 33.19 15.53
N ARG A 195 9.59 32.62 16.74
CA ARG A 195 10.66 32.85 17.72
C ARG A 195 11.64 31.69 17.71
N ARG A 196 12.91 31.97 17.48
CA ARG A 196 14.01 30.99 17.62
C ARG A 196 14.32 30.76 19.10
N LEU A 197 14.52 29.50 19.49
CA LEU A 197 14.97 29.14 20.83
C LEU A 197 16.49 28.93 20.85
N HIS A 198 17.16 29.50 21.85
CA HIS A 198 18.61 29.37 22.06
C HIS A 198 18.97 28.14 22.89
N SER A 199 17.98 27.53 23.53
CA SER A 199 18.13 26.30 24.29
C SER A 199 16.92 25.38 24.16
N ALA A 200 17.14 24.11 24.48
CA ALA A 200 16.10 23.09 24.38
C ALA A 200 14.98 23.35 25.42
N PRO A 201 13.72 23.56 25.00
CA PRO A 201 12.63 23.80 25.92
C PRO A 201 12.24 22.50 26.62
N SER A 202 11.63 22.64 27.79
CA SER A 202 11.21 21.51 28.62
C SER A 202 9.77 21.11 28.34
N GLY A 203 9.57 19.85 27.96
CA GLY A 203 8.27 19.22 27.83
C GLY A 203 7.44 19.59 26.60
N PHE A 204 6.49 18.72 26.30
CA PHE A 204 5.52 18.86 25.20
C PHE A 204 4.11 18.71 25.76
N TYR A 205 3.24 19.70 25.52
CA TYR A 205 1.92 19.79 26.15
C TYR A 205 0.84 19.91 25.07
N LEU A 206 -0.29 19.23 25.27
CA LEU A 206 -1.48 19.36 24.45
C LEU A 206 -2.54 20.22 25.15
N ALA A 207 -2.98 21.27 24.47
CA ALA A 207 -4.01 22.16 25.01
C ALA A 207 -5.32 21.40 25.23
N ALA A 208 -5.79 21.31 26.47
CA ALA A 208 -7.02 20.60 26.82
C ALA A 208 -8.26 21.15 26.08
N GLU A 209 -8.28 22.47 25.82
CA GLU A 209 -9.45 23.19 25.33
C GLU A 209 -9.47 23.36 23.80
N SER A 210 -8.46 22.82 23.10
CA SER A 210 -8.32 22.98 21.66
C SER A 210 -9.39 22.20 20.89
N PRO A 211 -10.20 22.85 20.03
CA PRO A 211 -11.20 22.17 19.22
C PRO A 211 -10.59 21.36 18.06
N VAL A 212 -9.30 21.56 17.79
CA VAL A 212 -8.55 20.80 16.78
C VAL A 212 -8.37 19.35 17.24
N LEU A 213 -8.16 19.13 18.54
CA LEU A 213 -7.85 17.81 19.10
C LEU A 213 -9.11 16.92 19.11
N ASN A 214 -9.02 15.75 18.49
CA ASN A 214 -10.12 14.79 18.43
C ASN A 214 -9.65 13.34 18.63
N ILE A 215 -8.65 12.91 17.86
CA ILE A 215 -7.94 11.65 18.09
C ILE A 215 -7.02 11.83 19.30
N SER A 216 -6.34 12.96 19.39
CA SER A 216 -5.45 13.30 20.50
C SER A 216 -6.24 13.58 21.77
N ARG A 217 -5.71 13.16 22.92
CA ARG A 217 -6.23 13.55 24.25
C ARG A 217 -5.65 14.90 24.65
N GLY A 218 -6.51 15.91 24.73
CA GLY A 218 -6.15 17.21 25.33
C GLY A 218 -5.74 17.07 26.80
N GLY A 219 -4.87 17.97 27.27
CA GLY A 219 -4.41 18.03 28.67
C GLY A 219 -3.24 17.09 29.00
N GLN A 220 -2.74 16.33 28.03
CA GLN A 220 -1.59 15.45 28.22
C GLN A 220 -0.28 16.19 28.03
N TYR A 221 0.73 15.84 28.83
CA TYR A 221 2.10 16.32 28.63
C TYR A 221 3.18 15.28 28.91
N ASP A 222 4.30 15.44 28.22
CA ASP A 222 5.58 14.78 28.52
C ASP A 222 6.52 15.82 29.15
N PRO A 223 7.12 15.58 30.33
CA PRO A 223 8.09 16.49 30.92
C PRO A 223 9.47 16.48 30.26
N ALA A 224 9.76 15.52 29.36
CA ALA A 224 11.06 15.38 28.72
C ALA A 224 11.46 16.63 27.91
N THR A 225 12.74 16.98 27.96
CA THR A 225 13.31 18.08 27.17
C THR A 225 13.20 17.78 25.67
N LEU A 226 12.70 18.74 24.90
CA LEU A 226 12.59 18.63 23.44
C LEU A 226 13.96 18.84 22.80
N SER A 227 14.48 17.83 22.10
CA SER A 227 15.75 17.91 21.37
C SER A 227 15.52 17.68 19.87
N PRO A 228 16.20 18.40 18.95
CA PRO A 228 16.07 18.19 17.50
C PRO A 228 16.29 16.74 17.02
N HIS A 229 16.97 15.90 17.81
CA HIS A 229 17.30 14.51 17.47
C HIS A 229 16.71 13.46 18.41
N SER A 230 15.84 13.80 19.36
CA SER A 230 14.93 12.82 19.97
C SER A 230 13.78 12.42 19.01
N LEU A 231 14.02 12.59 17.69
CA LEU A 231 13.01 12.88 16.66
C LEU A 231 13.31 12.16 15.31
N PHE A 232 13.73 10.88 15.33
CA PHE A 232 14.04 9.97 14.19
C PHE A 232 15.53 9.82 13.81
N PRO A 233 15.95 8.63 13.29
CA PRO A 233 17.30 8.12 13.44
C PRO A 233 18.31 8.79 12.48
N GLN A 234 19.52 9.03 12.98
CA GLN A 234 20.69 9.06 12.10
C GLN A 234 20.94 7.64 11.60
N ARG A 235 21.14 7.47 10.29
CA ARG A 235 21.87 6.30 9.77
C ARG A 235 23.27 6.38 10.38
N VAL A 236 23.58 5.44 11.27
CA VAL A 236 24.95 5.29 11.75
C VAL A 236 25.82 4.96 10.53
N SER A 237 26.80 5.83 10.28
CA SER A 237 27.88 5.56 9.33
C SER A 237 28.52 4.21 9.66
N VAL A 238 28.67 3.36 8.63
CA VAL A 238 29.24 2.00 8.71
C VAL A 238 30.63 1.96 9.37
N LYS A 239 31.31 3.11 9.53
CA LYS A 239 32.64 3.23 10.13
C LYS A 239 32.68 3.26 11.67
N CYS A 240 31.55 3.38 12.38
CA CYS A 240 31.54 3.40 13.85
C CYS A 240 30.93 2.12 14.44
N ARG A 241 31.66 1.01 14.36
CA ARG A 241 31.26 -0.29 14.94
C ARG A 241 31.76 -0.54 16.38
N SER A 242 32.39 0.42 17.04
CA SER A 242 32.79 0.24 18.45
C SER A 242 32.99 1.58 19.16
N ASN A 243 32.07 1.96 20.06
CA ASN A 243 32.34 2.62 21.36
C ASN A 243 31.06 3.20 22.00
N TYR A 244 30.48 2.42 22.91
CA TYR A 244 29.18 2.59 23.57
C TYR A 244 29.25 3.35 24.92
N SER A 245 30.45 3.60 25.46
CA SER A 245 30.62 3.98 26.87
C SER A 245 30.47 5.47 27.21
N ARG A 246 30.55 6.40 26.25
CA ARG A 246 30.42 7.85 26.53
C ARG A 246 28.97 8.30 26.72
N GLN A 247 27.99 7.59 26.13
CA GLN A 247 26.55 7.88 26.31
C GLN A 247 26.00 7.39 27.66
N LEU A 248 26.57 6.37 28.31
CA LEU A 248 26.02 5.87 29.58
C LEU A 248 26.26 6.81 30.77
N ALA A 249 27.26 7.69 30.72
CA ALA A 249 27.52 8.64 31.80
C ALA A 249 26.53 9.82 31.83
N THR A 250 26.01 10.25 30.68
CA THR A 250 25.06 11.37 30.59
C THR A 250 23.60 10.94 30.73
N THR A 251 23.35 9.64 30.85
CA THR A 251 22.00 9.06 30.78
C THR A 251 21.68 8.20 32.00
N GLN A 252 22.00 8.68 33.21
CA GLN A 252 21.66 7.99 34.46
C GLN A 252 20.16 7.65 34.56
N LEU A 253 19.28 8.46 33.97
CA LEU A 253 17.82 8.25 34.00
C LEU A 253 17.37 7.11 33.06
N ILE A 254 17.99 6.98 31.89
CA ILE A 254 17.71 5.87 30.95
C ILE A 254 18.40 4.60 31.45
N ALA A 255 19.61 4.69 31.99
CA ALA A 255 20.29 3.57 32.63
C ALA A 255 19.52 3.02 33.85
N GLN A 256 18.93 3.88 34.69
CA GLN A 256 18.04 3.48 35.77
C GLN A 256 16.74 2.84 35.25
N ARG A 257 16.13 3.39 34.19
CA ARG A 257 14.95 2.78 33.54
C ARG A 257 15.27 1.42 32.92
N PHE A 258 16.42 1.22 32.28
CA PHE A 258 16.80 -0.07 31.70
C PHE A 258 17.33 -1.09 32.73
N SER A 259 17.98 -0.64 33.80
CA SER A 259 18.39 -1.49 34.94
C SER A 259 17.17 -2.03 35.67
N ASN A 260 16.10 -1.22 35.78
CA ASN A 260 14.79 -1.68 36.22
C ASN A 260 14.05 -2.45 35.12
N ASP A 261 14.13 -2.04 33.86
CA ASP A 261 13.62 -2.56 32.56
C ASP A 261 13.98 -3.98 32.10
N LEU A 262 15.22 -4.41 32.35
CA LEU A 262 15.82 -5.59 31.72
C LEU A 262 16.70 -6.36 32.73
N PRO A 263 16.54 -7.69 32.87
CA PRO A 263 17.19 -8.45 33.96
C PRO A 263 18.74 -8.55 33.94
N ASP A 264 19.47 -7.88 33.02
CA ASP A 264 20.93 -8.02 32.90
C ASP A 264 21.65 -6.76 32.33
N TYR A 265 21.05 -5.56 32.50
CA TYR A 265 21.63 -4.30 32.02
C TYR A 265 23.00 -3.97 32.63
N ASP A 266 23.24 -4.36 33.89
CA ASP A 266 24.47 -4.07 34.65
C ASP A 266 25.72 -4.80 34.12
N SER A 267 25.54 -5.84 33.30
CA SER A 267 26.64 -6.51 32.60
C SER A 267 27.23 -5.65 31.46
N VAL A 268 26.40 -4.78 30.88
CA VAL A 268 26.75 -3.87 29.77
C VAL A 268 27.55 -2.66 30.27
N LEU A 269 27.24 -2.16 31.47
CA LEU A 269 27.91 -1.03 32.12
C LEU A 269 29.39 -1.29 32.46
N ARG A 270 29.80 -2.56 32.65
CA ARG A 270 31.13 -2.92 33.19
C ARG A 270 32.26 -2.99 32.17
N ARG A 271 32.03 -2.73 30.87
CA ARG A 271 33.05 -2.92 29.81
C ARG A 271 33.43 -1.64 29.04
N GLN A 272 34.61 -1.14 29.40
CA GLN A 272 35.62 -0.34 28.66
C GLN A 272 35.40 1.17 28.39
N ARG A 273 36.29 1.95 29.03
CA ARG A 273 36.61 3.37 28.84
C ARG A 273 37.56 3.56 27.65
N ARG A 274 37.13 4.15 26.51
CA ARG A 274 37.99 4.95 25.60
C ARG A 274 37.14 5.98 24.83
N SER A 275 37.75 7.13 24.52
CA SER A 275 37.13 8.38 24.03
C SER A 275 36.91 8.39 22.52
N CYS A 276 35.71 8.81 22.07
CA CYS A 276 35.42 9.26 20.71
C CYS A 276 34.65 10.59 20.78
N ASP A 277 34.93 11.49 19.85
CA ASP A 277 34.29 12.80 19.75
C ASP A 277 33.04 12.71 18.84
N TYR A 278 31.89 12.98 19.44
CA TYR A 278 30.65 13.26 18.71
C TYR A 278 30.58 14.78 18.53
N GLU A 279 30.27 15.26 17.33
CA GLU A 279 29.82 16.64 17.17
C GLU A 279 28.52 16.80 17.97
N LYS A 280 28.57 17.60 19.05
CA LYS A 280 27.36 18.08 19.71
C LYS A 280 26.57 18.88 18.66
N PRO A 281 25.36 18.46 18.29
CA PRO A 281 24.53 19.27 17.41
C PRO A 281 24.24 20.59 18.12
N PRO A 282 24.25 21.73 17.41
CA PRO A 282 24.00 23.01 18.03
C PRO A 282 22.57 23.05 18.56
N ALA A 283 22.37 23.61 19.75
CA ALA A 283 21.07 23.72 20.43
C ALA A 283 20.03 24.60 19.69
N CYS A 284 20.29 25.00 18.44
CA CYS A 284 19.83 26.25 17.84
C CYS A 284 18.74 26.11 16.77
N CYS A 285 18.02 24.98 16.73
CA CYS A 285 17.08 24.62 15.64
C CYS A 285 15.61 24.45 16.06
N LEU A 286 15.20 24.86 17.27
CA LEU A 286 13.78 24.85 17.69
C LEU A 286 13.17 26.25 17.61
N ALA A 287 11.86 26.30 17.35
CA ALA A 287 11.11 27.54 17.28
C ALA A 287 9.72 27.43 17.91
N THR A 288 9.15 28.57 18.26
CA THR A 288 7.77 28.71 18.77
C THR A 288 7.04 29.81 18.02
N LEU A 289 5.70 29.79 18.11
CA LEU A 289 4.81 30.74 17.46
C LEU A 289 4.29 31.74 18.49
N VAL A 290 4.34 33.02 18.12
CA VAL A 290 3.90 34.12 18.98
C VAL A 290 3.05 35.10 18.17
N PRO A 291 1.74 35.25 18.46
CA PRO A 291 0.91 36.26 17.81
C PRO A 291 1.49 37.66 18.00
N SER A 292 1.36 38.50 16.97
CA SER A 292 1.73 39.91 17.09
C SER A 292 0.83 40.62 18.12
N PRO A 293 1.32 41.66 18.83
CA PRO A 293 0.51 42.44 19.76
C PRO A 293 -0.81 42.90 19.12
N GLY A 294 -1.93 42.74 19.83
CA GLY A 294 -3.27 43.08 19.35
C GLY A 294 -3.99 41.98 18.54
N PHE A 295 -3.32 40.90 18.15
CA PHE A 295 -3.92 39.82 17.34
C PHE A 295 -4.14 38.51 18.10
N THR A 296 -3.82 38.45 19.40
CA THR A 296 -3.86 37.21 20.20
C THR A 296 -5.25 36.55 20.24
N GLU A 297 -6.33 37.32 20.08
CA GLU A 297 -7.71 36.81 20.07
C GLU A 297 -8.09 35.99 18.84
N TYR A 298 -7.32 36.08 17.76
CA TYR A 298 -7.54 35.32 16.52
C TYR A 298 -6.85 33.95 16.52
N PHE A 299 -6.07 33.66 17.56
CA PHE A 299 -5.27 32.45 17.62
C PHE A 299 -5.61 31.60 18.84
N GLN A 300 -5.66 30.29 18.66
CA GLN A 300 -5.83 29.30 19.72
C GLN A 300 -4.66 28.31 19.75
N THR A 301 -4.07 28.11 20.93
CA THR A 301 -2.98 27.14 21.10
C THR A 301 -3.51 25.71 20.99
N VAL A 302 -2.84 24.89 20.18
CA VAL A 302 -3.11 23.45 20.01
C VAL A 302 -2.10 22.61 20.80
N ALA A 303 -0.81 22.96 20.70
CA ALA A 303 0.27 22.35 21.46
C ALA A 303 1.30 23.41 21.87
N PHE A 304 1.94 23.23 23.02
CA PHE A 304 2.87 24.21 23.59
C PHE A 304 4.01 23.54 24.36
N THR A 305 5.01 24.35 24.75
CA THR A 305 6.19 23.91 25.52
C THR A 305 6.54 24.93 26.59
N LYS A 306 7.26 24.50 27.64
CA LYS A 306 7.80 25.36 28.69
C LYS A 306 9.20 25.83 28.29
N LEU A 307 9.40 27.14 28.25
CA LEU A 307 10.68 27.75 27.91
C LEU A 307 11.73 27.48 28.99
N SER A 308 12.99 27.44 28.58
CA SER A 308 14.11 27.38 29.52
C SER A 308 14.31 28.74 30.22
N PRO A 309 15.04 28.79 31.34
CA PRO A 309 15.42 30.05 31.99
C PRO A 309 16.17 31.02 31.06
N ILE A 310 17.03 30.51 30.17
CA ILE A 310 17.83 31.32 29.23
C ILE A 310 16.92 32.03 28.24
N ASP A 311 15.99 31.28 27.63
CA ASP A 311 15.01 31.84 26.70
C ASP A 311 13.93 32.66 27.43
N SER A 312 13.75 32.49 28.73
CA SER A 312 12.81 33.29 29.54
C SER A 312 13.34 34.69 29.88
N ALA A 313 14.66 34.86 29.88
CA ALA A 313 15.35 36.12 30.17
C ALA A 313 15.58 36.89 28.86
N LEU A 314 14.61 37.71 28.45
CA LEU A 314 14.80 38.60 27.29
C LEU A 314 15.92 39.63 27.57
N SER A 315 16.76 39.89 26.57
CA SER A 315 17.76 40.95 26.61
C SER A 315 17.08 42.31 26.75
N PRO A 316 17.58 43.25 27.59
CA PRO A 316 16.99 44.58 27.75
C PRO A 316 16.96 45.42 26.47
N HIS A 317 17.60 44.99 25.37
CA HIS A 317 17.69 45.70 24.10
C HIS A 317 16.72 45.26 22.98
N ASP A 318 15.83 44.29 23.21
CA ASP A 318 14.83 43.90 22.20
C ASP A 318 13.60 44.84 22.28
N ASP A 319 13.36 45.67 21.25
CA ASP A 319 12.22 46.61 21.12
C ASP A 319 10.82 45.94 21.18
N LEU A 320 10.75 44.61 21.32
CA LEU A 320 9.55 43.81 21.50
C LEU A 320 9.27 43.45 22.98
N HIS A 321 9.70 44.26 23.95
CA HIS A 321 9.37 44.12 25.39
C HIS A 321 7.85 43.99 25.69
N SER A 322 6.97 44.38 24.75
CA SER A 322 5.52 44.24 24.85
C SER A 322 4.95 42.90 24.34
N VAL A 323 5.76 42.05 23.70
CA VAL A 323 5.33 40.72 23.26
C VAL A 323 5.22 39.82 24.47
N SER A 324 3.98 39.71 24.95
CA SER A 324 3.52 38.90 26.07
C SER A 324 4.39 37.66 26.34
N ARG A 325 4.90 37.57 27.57
CA ARG A 325 5.54 36.38 28.16
C ARG A 325 4.65 35.11 28.09
N HIS A 326 3.39 35.25 27.67
CA HIS A 326 2.31 34.28 27.73
C HIS A 326 1.66 34.03 26.36
N SER A 327 2.44 34.09 25.28
CA SER A 327 2.08 33.72 23.89
C SER A 327 0.84 32.83 23.80
N CYS A 328 -0.35 33.43 23.67
CA CYS A 328 -1.70 32.83 23.48
C CYS A 328 -2.09 31.58 24.31
N ALA A 329 -1.19 31.06 25.15
CA ALA A 329 -1.24 29.71 25.66
C ALA A 329 -2.18 29.61 26.85
N PHE A 330 -2.48 30.70 27.56
CA PHE A 330 -3.33 30.67 28.75
C PHE A 330 -4.29 31.86 28.80
N ALA A 331 -5.47 31.64 29.40
CA ALA A 331 -6.37 32.70 29.83
C ALA A 331 -5.80 33.38 31.10
N ASP A 332 -6.32 34.57 31.46
CA ASP A 332 -5.84 35.40 32.56
C ASP A 332 -5.44 34.58 33.80
N LEU A 333 -4.14 34.60 34.09
CA LEU A 333 -3.42 33.76 35.05
C LEU A 333 -3.73 33.94 36.56
N PRO A 334 -4.37 35.02 37.07
CA PRO A 334 -4.53 35.20 38.51
C PRO A 334 -5.35 34.14 39.27
N GLN A 335 -6.04 33.21 38.59
CA GLN A 335 -6.96 32.26 39.23
C GLN A 335 -6.56 30.77 39.12
N GLN A 336 -5.39 30.43 38.56
CA GLN A 336 -4.96 29.03 38.46
C GLN A 336 -4.21 28.58 39.73
N GLN A 337 -4.81 27.69 40.52
CA GLN A 337 -4.37 27.24 41.86
C GLN A 337 -2.95 26.63 41.96
N ASN A 338 -2.19 26.48 40.87
CA ASN A 338 -0.82 25.92 40.86
C ASN A 338 0.11 26.62 39.84
N TYR A 339 -0.16 27.86 39.45
CA TYR A 339 0.66 28.58 38.49
C TYR A 339 1.94 29.14 39.15
N ASN A 340 3.11 28.72 38.66
CA ASN A 340 4.39 29.33 39.02
C ASN A 340 4.65 30.53 38.09
N PRO A 341 4.64 31.78 38.59
CA PRO A 341 4.79 32.98 37.76
C PRO A 341 6.16 33.09 37.07
N ASN A 342 7.15 32.30 37.49
CA ASN A 342 8.46 32.24 36.86
C ASN A 342 8.49 31.32 35.62
N GLU A 343 7.43 30.56 35.36
CA GLU A 343 7.36 29.63 34.23
C GLU A 343 6.68 30.30 33.03
N GLN A 344 7.38 30.27 31.89
CA GLN A 344 6.89 30.81 30.62
C GLN A 344 6.62 29.67 29.64
N TYR A 345 5.55 29.80 28.86
CA TYR A 345 5.16 28.81 27.87
C TYR A 345 4.83 29.47 26.54
N GLN A 346 5.12 28.77 25.44
CA GLN A 346 4.84 29.26 24.09
C GLN A 346 4.33 28.15 23.17
N SER A 347 3.53 28.56 22.17
CA SER A 347 2.87 27.65 21.24
C SER A 347 3.88 27.00 20.29
N LEU A 348 3.77 25.68 20.15
CA LEU A 348 4.45 24.88 19.13
C LEU A 348 3.53 24.65 17.91
N VAL A 349 2.22 24.58 18.15
CA VAL A 349 1.19 24.45 17.12
C VAL A 349 0.03 25.38 17.48
N ILE A 350 -0.45 26.15 16.52
CA ILE A 350 -1.49 27.16 16.71
C ILE A 350 -2.56 27.05 15.63
N GLU A 351 -3.81 27.28 16.02
CA GLU A 351 -4.94 27.49 15.13
C GLU A 351 -5.13 28.99 14.92
N ASP A 352 -5.19 29.44 13.66
CA ASP A 352 -5.83 30.69 13.26
C ASP A 352 -7.31 30.40 12.99
N VAL A 353 -8.20 31.00 13.77
CA VAL A 353 -9.64 30.78 13.67
C VAL A 353 -10.27 31.44 12.43
N GLY A 354 -9.47 32.15 11.63
CA GLY A 354 -9.87 32.85 10.41
C GLY A 354 -10.40 34.26 10.66
N GLY A 355 -10.17 34.83 11.84
CA GLY A 355 -10.63 36.19 12.15
C GLY A 355 -9.81 37.31 11.51
N ILE A 356 -8.63 36.99 10.98
CA ILE A 356 -7.73 37.96 10.32
C ILE A 356 -8.19 38.25 8.89
N ASP A 357 -8.37 37.21 8.09
CA ASP A 357 -8.64 37.31 6.64
C ASP A 357 -9.71 36.32 6.14
N GLY A 358 -10.47 35.71 7.05
CA GLY A 358 -11.51 34.74 6.73
C GLY A 358 -11.01 33.32 6.44
N ILE A 359 -9.70 33.06 6.52
CA ILE A 359 -9.12 31.74 6.21
C ILE A 359 -8.66 31.06 7.51
N LYS A 360 -9.25 29.90 7.82
CA LYS A 360 -8.79 29.09 8.96
C LYS A 360 -7.46 28.42 8.67
N ARG A 361 -6.54 28.41 9.64
CA ARG A 361 -5.23 27.77 9.49
C ARG A 361 -4.82 26.96 10.71
N VAL A 362 -4.06 25.88 10.50
CA VAL A 362 -3.30 25.22 11.57
C VAL A 362 -1.83 25.24 11.21
N LEU A 363 -1.03 25.89 12.04
CA LEU A 363 0.38 26.19 11.76
C LEU A 363 1.30 25.51 12.78
N PHE A 364 2.34 24.84 12.27
CA PHE A 364 3.36 24.14 13.04
C PHE A 364 4.66 24.95 13.05
N ALA A 365 5.26 25.13 14.22
CA ALA A 365 6.55 25.83 14.37
C ALA A 365 7.76 25.02 13.86
N TYR A 366 7.56 23.72 13.59
CA TYR A 366 8.58 22.74 13.22
C TYR A 366 8.19 22.03 11.91
N GLY A 367 9.15 21.35 11.26
CA GLY A 367 8.93 20.63 10.02
C GLY A 367 8.08 19.37 10.18
N ALA A 368 7.55 18.86 9.08
CA ALA A 368 6.61 17.73 9.11
C ALA A 368 7.27 16.41 9.54
N SER A 369 8.58 16.25 9.34
CA SER A 369 9.34 15.09 9.80
C SER A 369 10.09 15.33 11.11
N SER A 370 9.89 16.49 11.74
CA SER A 370 10.69 16.92 12.86
C SER A 370 10.21 16.40 14.21
N HIS A 371 8.98 15.90 14.38
CA HIS A 371 8.52 15.38 15.68
C HIS A 371 7.42 14.34 15.55
N TRP A 372 7.36 13.36 16.46
CA TRP A 372 6.37 12.28 16.44
C TRP A 372 4.92 12.81 16.50
N SER A 373 4.70 13.92 17.21
CA SER A 373 3.40 14.57 17.35
C SER A 373 2.83 15.05 16.03
N VAL A 374 3.64 15.26 14.98
CA VAL A 374 3.12 15.65 13.66
C VAL A 374 2.14 14.59 13.16
N HIS A 375 2.48 13.31 13.30
CA HIS A 375 1.61 12.22 12.85
C HIS A 375 0.23 12.29 13.50
N LEU A 376 0.18 12.64 14.79
CA LEU A 376 -1.04 12.74 15.56
C LEU A 376 -1.80 14.05 15.27
N LEU A 377 -1.14 15.20 15.40
CA LEU A 377 -1.75 16.52 15.25
C LEU A 377 -2.12 16.84 13.80
N LEU A 378 -1.43 16.31 12.82
CA LEU A 378 -1.79 16.48 11.40
C LEU A 378 -3.09 15.75 11.08
N MET A 379 -3.34 14.57 11.65
CA MET A 379 -4.61 13.86 11.46
C MET A 379 -5.78 14.66 12.05
N ASP A 380 -5.59 15.23 13.24
CA ASP A 380 -6.56 16.11 13.89
C ASP A 380 -6.79 17.41 13.11
N ALA A 381 -5.73 18.07 12.64
CA ALA A 381 -5.83 19.29 11.84
C ALA A 381 -6.54 19.08 10.49
N VAL A 382 -6.23 17.98 9.79
CA VAL A 382 -6.88 17.62 8.52
C VAL A 382 -8.37 17.37 8.74
N ARG A 383 -8.74 16.60 9.77
CA ARG A 383 -10.14 16.39 10.17
C ARG A 383 -10.85 17.70 10.46
N TYR A 384 -10.26 18.51 11.33
CA TYR A 384 -10.83 19.76 11.82
C TYR A 384 -11.14 20.72 10.69
N LEU A 385 -10.18 20.96 9.79
CA LEU A 385 -10.35 21.89 8.68
C LEU A 385 -11.27 21.36 7.58
N LEU A 386 -11.23 20.06 7.26
CA LEU A 386 -12.18 19.47 6.30
C LEU A 386 -13.62 19.51 6.82
N SER A 387 -13.83 19.38 8.13
CA SER A 387 -15.16 19.50 8.75
C SER A 387 -15.68 20.94 8.81
N SER A 388 -14.79 21.93 8.68
CA SER A 388 -15.14 23.35 8.69
C SER A 388 -15.63 23.87 7.34
N VAL A 389 -15.51 23.10 6.25
CA VAL A 389 -15.93 23.50 4.90
C VAL A 389 -17.48 23.49 4.82
N PRO A 390 -18.15 24.62 4.53
CA PRO A 390 -19.62 24.69 4.50
C PRO A 390 -20.20 23.80 3.39
N ARG A 391 -20.95 22.75 3.75
CA ARG A 391 -21.61 21.84 2.80
C ARG A 391 -22.94 21.31 3.31
N LYS A 392 -23.82 20.92 2.37
CA LYS A 392 -25.08 20.20 2.67
C LYS A 392 -24.84 18.85 3.34
N GLU A 393 -23.72 18.19 3.05
CA GLU A 393 -23.26 16.98 3.73
C GLU A 393 -21.78 17.13 4.16
N PRO A 394 -21.43 16.80 5.41
CA PRO A 394 -20.06 16.91 5.89
C PRO A 394 -19.14 15.89 5.22
N LEU A 395 -17.91 16.32 4.94
CA LEU A 395 -16.84 15.48 4.42
C LEU A 395 -16.44 14.41 5.44
N LYS A 396 -16.68 13.13 5.11
CA LYS A 396 -16.22 12.00 5.93
C LYS A 396 -14.85 11.54 5.42
N ALA A 397 -13.78 11.72 6.20
CA ALA A 397 -12.56 10.92 5.98
C ALA A 397 -12.81 9.48 6.45
N LEU A 398 -12.26 8.50 5.73
CA LEU A 398 -12.66 7.10 5.84
C LEU A 398 -12.31 6.45 7.20
N GLU A 399 -11.33 7.01 7.91
CA GLU A 399 -11.01 6.60 9.28
C GLU A 399 -12.20 6.76 10.24
N PHE A 400 -13.13 7.66 9.92
CA PHE A 400 -14.33 7.92 10.70
C PHE A 400 -15.44 6.89 10.53
N ASP A 401 -15.28 5.92 9.63
CA ASP A 401 -16.25 4.85 9.41
C ASP A 401 -15.92 3.54 10.17
N ILE A 402 -14.70 3.37 10.71
CA ILE A 402 -14.30 2.22 11.54
C ILE A 402 -14.18 2.60 13.02
N GLY A 403 -14.17 3.90 13.32
CA GLY A 403 -14.18 4.46 14.66
C GLY A 403 -12.82 4.48 15.35
N TYR A 404 -12.85 4.68 16.67
CA TYR A 404 -11.66 4.79 17.53
C TYR A 404 -10.96 3.44 17.81
N ASN A 405 -11.44 2.33 17.24
CA ASN A 405 -10.87 1.01 17.50
C ASN A 405 -9.60 0.76 16.68
N ARG A 406 -8.62 0.13 17.31
CA ARG A 406 -7.39 -0.41 16.72
C ARG A 406 -7.33 -1.89 17.04
N TRP A 407 -7.52 -2.70 16.02
CA TRP A 407 -7.56 -4.15 16.15
C TRP A 407 -6.16 -4.72 16.03
N VAL A 408 -5.71 -5.39 17.09
CA VAL A 408 -4.37 -5.95 17.22
C VAL A 408 -4.43 -7.47 17.27
N HIS A 409 -3.61 -8.10 16.42
CA HIS A 409 -3.28 -9.52 16.44
C HIS A 409 -1.76 -9.64 16.55
N VAL A 410 -1.26 -10.57 17.37
CA VAL A 410 0.18 -10.80 17.52
C VAL A 410 0.47 -12.28 17.31
N ASP A 411 1.18 -12.55 16.23
CA ASP A 411 1.65 -13.88 15.89
C ASP A 411 3.09 -14.06 16.39
N ILE A 412 3.35 -15.20 17.03
CA ILE A 412 4.67 -15.67 17.42
C ILE A 412 5.00 -16.85 16.51
N ASP A 413 5.71 -16.59 15.43
CA ASP A 413 6.18 -17.61 14.49
C ASP A 413 7.36 -18.40 15.09
N ASP A 414 7.75 -19.47 14.39
CA ASP A 414 8.93 -20.30 14.68
C ASP A 414 8.91 -21.05 16.03
N ILE A 415 7.73 -21.34 16.58
CA ILE A 415 7.64 -22.13 17.81
C ILE A 415 8.22 -23.54 17.57
N PHE A 416 9.14 -23.92 18.46
CA PHE A 416 10.04 -25.09 18.41
C PHE A 416 11.25 -24.99 17.46
N VAL A 417 11.31 -24.03 16.54
CA VAL A 417 12.37 -23.91 15.51
C VAL A 417 13.62 -23.19 16.05
N ALA A 418 14.15 -23.67 17.16
CA ALA A 418 15.20 -23.00 17.91
C ALA A 418 16.55 -23.70 17.78
N ASN A 419 17.62 -22.91 17.59
CA ASN A 419 18.97 -23.39 17.83
C ASN A 419 19.22 -23.56 19.34
N PRO A 420 20.14 -24.44 19.78
CA PRO A 420 20.36 -24.75 21.20
C PRO A 420 20.55 -23.53 22.13
N ASP A 421 21.14 -22.44 21.63
CA ASP A 421 21.40 -21.21 22.39
C ASP A 421 20.27 -20.17 22.36
N SER A 422 19.18 -20.47 21.64
CA SER A 422 18.10 -19.53 21.34
C SER A 422 16.72 -19.96 21.82
N GLN A 423 16.60 -21.08 22.53
CA GLN A 423 15.32 -21.66 22.97
C GLN A 423 14.59 -20.80 24.03
N LEU A 424 13.27 -20.92 24.09
CA LEU A 424 12.50 -20.40 25.23
C LEU A 424 12.84 -21.20 26.48
N TYR A 425 13.02 -20.51 27.60
CA TYR A 425 13.12 -21.15 28.91
C TYR A 425 11.75 -21.18 29.59
N PRO A 426 11.54 -22.04 30.61
CA PRO A 426 10.30 -22.03 31.38
C PRO A 426 9.96 -20.65 31.97
N SER A 427 10.98 -19.86 32.32
CA SER A 427 10.80 -18.46 32.77
C SER A 427 10.21 -17.56 31.70
N ASP A 428 10.51 -17.80 30.42
CA ASP A 428 10.01 -17.02 29.29
C ASP A 428 8.55 -17.38 28.98
N VAL A 429 8.19 -18.65 29.08
CA VAL A 429 6.78 -19.10 28.96
C VAL A 429 5.91 -18.48 30.05
N LYS A 430 6.40 -18.48 31.30
CA LYS A 430 5.70 -17.81 32.42
C LYS A 430 5.56 -16.31 32.19
N ALA A 431 6.58 -15.67 31.62
CA ALA A 431 6.54 -14.25 31.27
C ALA A 431 5.56 -13.95 30.15
N LEU A 432 5.46 -14.81 29.11
CA LEU A 432 4.45 -14.70 28.07
C LEU A 432 3.03 -14.71 28.65
N LEU A 433 2.74 -15.63 29.59
CA LEU A 433 1.45 -15.68 30.27
C LEU A 433 1.20 -14.44 31.14
N ALA A 434 2.22 -13.91 31.82
CA ALA A 434 2.12 -12.68 32.59
C ALA A 434 1.83 -11.47 31.69
N VAL A 435 2.59 -11.28 30.61
CA VAL A 435 2.39 -10.21 29.63
C VAL A 435 1.01 -10.31 28.97
N GLN A 436 0.55 -11.52 28.64
CA GLN A 436 -0.80 -11.74 28.10
C GLN A 436 -1.88 -11.28 29.08
N ARG A 437 -1.74 -11.56 30.40
CA ARG A 437 -2.66 -11.07 31.43
C ARG A 437 -2.64 -9.54 31.54
N GLU A 438 -1.47 -8.92 31.46
CA GLU A 438 -1.36 -7.46 31.47
C GLU A 438 -1.97 -6.83 30.22
N TRP A 439 -1.71 -7.39 29.05
CA TRP A 439 -2.30 -6.90 27.79
C TRP A 439 -3.80 -7.06 27.77
N ARG A 440 -4.39 -8.09 28.42
CA ARG A 440 -5.85 -8.22 28.55
C ARG A 440 -6.51 -7.06 29.29
N LYS A 441 -5.78 -6.33 30.16
CA LYS A 441 -6.27 -5.11 30.81
C LYS A 441 -6.43 -3.94 29.82
N MET A 442 -5.56 -3.87 28.81
CA MET A 442 -5.58 -2.83 27.76
C MET A 442 -6.35 -3.26 26.51
N ILE A 443 -6.36 -4.56 26.21
CA ILE A 443 -6.91 -5.21 25.01
C ILE A 443 -7.77 -6.39 25.47
N PRO A 444 -9.05 -6.16 25.81
CA PRO A 444 -9.93 -7.21 26.32
C PRO A 444 -9.97 -8.43 25.40
N GLY A 445 -9.78 -9.63 25.98
CA GLY A 445 -9.78 -10.90 25.25
C GLY A 445 -8.49 -11.26 24.51
N PHE A 446 -7.43 -10.46 24.63
CA PHE A 446 -6.16 -10.71 23.94
C PHE A 446 -5.56 -12.08 24.26
N THR A 447 -5.11 -12.78 23.23
CA THR A 447 -4.41 -14.07 23.33
C THR A 447 -3.36 -14.16 22.23
N PHE A 448 -2.15 -14.60 22.55
CA PHE A 448 -1.09 -14.82 21.56
C PHE A 448 -1.44 -16.00 20.63
N SER A 449 -1.08 -15.85 19.36
CA SER A 449 -1.19 -16.89 18.34
C SER A 449 0.20 -17.46 18.04
N LEU A 450 0.38 -18.77 18.14
CA LEU A 450 1.66 -19.45 18.09
C LEU A 450 1.77 -20.28 16.80
N GLY A 451 2.70 -19.89 15.93
CA GLY A 451 3.02 -20.59 14.69
C GLY A 451 4.02 -21.71 14.96
N PHE A 452 3.58 -22.97 14.91
CA PHE A 452 4.40 -24.10 15.33
C PHE A 452 4.87 -24.98 14.18
N SER A 453 6.09 -25.51 14.35
CA SER A 453 6.67 -26.56 13.51
C SER A 453 7.05 -27.77 14.35
N GLY A 454 6.13 -28.73 14.46
CA GLY A 454 6.25 -29.87 15.39
C GLY A 454 7.46 -30.78 15.16
N GLY A 455 8.09 -30.73 13.98
CA GLY A 455 9.28 -31.52 13.66
C GLY A 455 10.53 -31.11 14.42
N HIS A 456 10.49 -29.97 15.14
CA HIS A 456 11.57 -29.49 15.98
C HIS A 456 11.28 -29.58 17.48
N TYR A 457 10.10 -30.06 17.87
CA TYR A 457 9.72 -30.19 19.28
C TYR A 457 10.71 -31.10 20.04
N GLY A 458 11.18 -30.62 21.20
CA GLY A 458 12.04 -31.41 22.08
C GLY A 458 13.49 -31.55 21.59
N HIS A 459 13.91 -30.75 20.61
CA HIS A 459 15.33 -30.61 20.24
C HIS A 459 16.07 -29.62 21.17
N GLY A 460 17.41 -29.58 21.10
CA GLY A 460 18.23 -28.59 21.80
C GLY A 460 18.63 -28.92 23.25
N SER A 461 18.94 -27.89 24.03
CA SER A 461 19.45 -27.96 25.40
C SER A 461 18.42 -28.53 26.38
N ALA A 462 18.87 -29.08 27.51
CA ALA A 462 17.98 -29.60 28.55
C ALA A 462 17.02 -28.54 29.12
N ILE A 463 17.46 -27.28 29.21
CA ILE A 463 16.59 -26.19 29.68
C ILE A 463 15.58 -25.76 28.61
N GLY A 464 15.96 -25.74 27.33
CA GLY A 464 15.05 -25.42 26.25
C GLY A 464 13.97 -26.48 26.03
N ARG A 465 14.31 -27.78 26.16
CA ARG A 465 13.30 -28.86 26.14
C ARG A 465 12.26 -28.71 27.25
N ARG A 466 12.69 -28.33 28.45
CA ARG A 466 11.74 -27.98 29.54
C ARG A 466 10.89 -26.76 29.20
N GLY A 467 11.42 -25.81 28.43
CA GLY A 467 10.64 -24.69 27.90
C GLY A 467 9.56 -25.13 26.92
N ASP A 468 9.87 -26.05 26.00
CA ASP A 468 8.88 -26.65 25.09
C ASP A 468 7.79 -27.41 25.85
N GLU A 469 8.18 -28.20 26.86
CA GLU A 469 7.25 -28.91 27.76
C GLU A 469 6.37 -27.95 28.55
N GLU A 470 6.94 -26.87 29.10
CA GLU A 470 6.21 -25.81 29.80
C GLU A 470 5.21 -25.11 28.86
N LEU A 471 5.58 -24.89 27.59
CA LEU A 471 4.70 -24.29 26.60
C LEU A 471 3.51 -25.20 26.28
N LEU A 472 3.76 -26.51 26.10
CA LEU A 472 2.70 -27.49 25.85
C LEU A 472 1.79 -27.72 27.07
N SER A 473 2.33 -27.72 28.29
CA SER A 473 1.52 -27.83 29.51
C SER A 473 0.54 -26.66 29.65
N HIS A 474 0.85 -25.52 29.03
CA HIS A 474 0.02 -24.32 28.97
C HIS A 474 -0.68 -24.10 27.61
N ALA A 475 -0.68 -25.09 26.70
CA ALA A 475 -1.16 -24.92 25.32
C ALA A 475 -2.57 -24.31 25.22
N ARG A 476 -3.47 -24.64 26.16
CA ARG A 476 -4.86 -24.13 26.22
C ARG A 476 -4.98 -22.61 26.41
N TYR A 477 -3.93 -21.94 26.87
CA TYR A 477 -3.92 -20.49 27.11
C TYR A 477 -3.46 -19.69 25.88
N PHE A 478 -3.12 -20.38 24.81
CA PHE A 478 -2.65 -19.83 23.55
C PHE A 478 -3.54 -20.29 22.40
N LYS A 479 -3.51 -19.55 21.29
CA LYS A 479 -4.02 -20.04 20.01
C LYS A 479 -2.85 -20.57 19.20
N TRP A 480 -3.08 -21.56 18.36
CA TRP A 480 -2.02 -22.20 17.57
C TRP A 480 -2.36 -22.19 16.09
N PHE A 481 -1.38 -22.00 15.22
CA PHE A 481 -1.58 -22.10 13.78
C PHE A 481 -0.43 -22.84 13.10
N CYS A 482 -0.72 -23.41 11.93
CA CYS A 482 0.26 -24.19 11.20
C CYS A 482 1.40 -23.31 10.66
N HIS A 483 2.65 -23.75 10.89
CA HIS A 483 3.86 -23.16 10.32
C HIS A 483 4.76 -24.23 9.65
N THR A 484 4.13 -25.18 8.95
CA THR A 484 4.71 -26.43 8.37
C THR A 484 5.42 -27.33 9.39
N TRP A 485 5.74 -28.58 9.03
CA TRP A 485 6.28 -29.55 9.97
C TRP A 485 7.76 -29.30 10.32
N SER A 486 8.62 -29.17 9.31
CA SER A 486 10.06 -28.97 9.48
C SER A 486 10.53 -27.53 9.26
N HIS A 487 9.61 -26.56 9.25
CA HIS A 487 9.90 -25.15 8.92
C HIS A 487 10.37 -24.93 7.46
N SER A 488 10.16 -25.92 6.59
CA SER A 488 10.60 -25.84 5.20
C SER A 488 9.83 -24.80 4.41
N GLN A 489 10.55 -24.02 3.58
CA GLN A 489 9.97 -22.96 2.76
C GLN A 489 9.21 -23.58 1.57
N PRO A 490 7.92 -23.24 1.35
CA PRO A 490 7.09 -23.88 0.33
C PRO A 490 7.65 -23.85 -1.09
N HIS A 491 8.40 -22.80 -1.48
CA HIS A 491 8.97 -22.69 -2.83
C HIS A 491 10.07 -23.73 -3.16
N LEU A 492 10.60 -24.42 -2.14
CA LEU A 492 11.61 -25.49 -2.30
C LEU A 492 11.00 -26.90 -2.35
N LEU A 493 9.69 -27.01 -2.12
CA LEU A 493 9.02 -28.29 -1.97
C LEU A 493 8.23 -28.66 -3.23
N SER A 494 8.18 -29.96 -3.53
CA SER A 494 7.19 -30.49 -4.47
C SER A 494 5.77 -30.39 -3.88
N GLU A 495 4.74 -30.53 -4.72
CA GLU A 495 3.35 -30.53 -4.24
C GLU A 495 3.09 -31.67 -3.24
N SER A 496 3.68 -32.86 -3.46
CA SER A 496 3.57 -33.99 -2.54
C SER A 496 4.29 -33.76 -1.22
N ASP A 497 5.50 -33.19 -1.24
CA ASP A 497 6.26 -32.93 -0.02
C ASP A 497 5.57 -31.85 0.83
N LEU A 498 5.01 -30.83 0.19
CA LEU A 498 4.25 -29.79 0.88
C LEU A 498 3.02 -30.36 1.58
N LEU A 499 2.31 -31.28 0.92
CA LEU A 499 1.15 -31.95 1.50
C LEU A 499 1.55 -32.80 2.72
N ASP A 500 2.60 -33.60 2.60
CA ASP A 500 3.15 -34.42 3.69
C ASP A 500 3.58 -33.57 4.91
N GLN A 501 4.27 -32.45 4.66
CA GLN A 501 4.65 -31.47 5.70
C GLN A 501 3.43 -30.94 6.46
N LEU A 502 2.35 -30.58 5.76
CA LEU A 502 1.14 -30.07 6.39
C LEU A 502 0.40 -31.18 7.18
N MET A 503 0.34 -32.41 6.65
CA MET A 503 -0.30 -33.54 7.31
C MET A 503 0.43 -33.94 8.59
N LYS A 504 1.76 -34.02 8.57
CA LYS A 504 2.59 -34.32 9.75
C LYS A 504 2.38 -33.28 10.86
N ASN A 505 2.39 -31.99 10.51
CA ASN A 505 2.17 -30.94 11.49
C ASN A 505 0.74 -30.98 12.06
N LYS A 506 -0.25 -31.35 11.24
CA LYS A 506 -1.63 -31.54 11.70
C LYS A 506 -1.75 -32.71 12.66
N LYS A 507 -1.08 -33.82 12.37
CA LYS A 507 -1.02 -34.99 13.26
C LYS A 507 -0.41 -34.62 14.62
N PHE A 508 0.66 -33.85 14.63
CA PHE A 508 1.27 -33.35 15.87
C PHE A 508 0.27 -32.54 16.70
N ALA A 509 -0.44 -31.59 16.08
CA ALA A 509 -1.47 -30.80 16.76
C ALA A 509 -2.56 -31.68 17.39
N THR A 510 -3.02 -32.71 16.68
CA THR A 510 -4.03 -33.65 17.19
C THR A 510 -3.50 -34.45 18.38
N VAL A 511 -2.27 -34.98 18.29
CA VAL A 511 -1.65 -35.79 19.36
C VAL A 511 -1.46 -34.96 20.63
N HIS A 512 -1.08 -33.70 20.50
CA HIS A 512 -0.84 -32.80 21.64
C HIS A 512 -2.07 -31.96 22.02
N ASN A 513 -3.24 -32.22 21.41
CA ASN A 513 -4.50 -31.51 21.68
C ASN A 513 -4.37 -29.97 21.64
N LEU A 514 -3.66 -29.45 20.63
CA LEU A 514 -3.42 -28.02 20.51
C LEU A 514 -4.70 -27.26 20.12
N PRO A 515 -5.04 -26.12 20.77
CA PRO A 515 -6.13 -25.25 20.33
C PRO A 515 -5.81 -24.54 19.01
N ILE A 516 -6.09 -25.22 17.90
CA ILE A 516 -5.85 -24.69 16.56
C ILE A 516 -6.82 -23.55 16.26
N GLN A 517 -6.28 -22.45 15.73
CA GLN A 517 -7.05 -21.35 15.17
C GLN A 517 -7.60 -21.77 13.80
N GLU A 518 -8.92 -21.88 13.71
CA GLU A 518 -9.59 -22.29 12.47
C GLU A 518 -9.31 -21.34 11.31
N GLY A 519 -9.12 -21.90 10.12
CA GLY A 519 -9.00 -21.14 8.87
C GLY A 519 -7.72 -20.31 8.72
N TYR A 520 -6.77 -20.38 9.66
CA TYR A 520 -5.58 -19.54 9.68
C TYR A 520 -4.26 -20.31 9.70
N ALA A 521 -3.34 -19.92 8.82
CA ALA A 521 -1.97 -20.42 8.80
C ALA A 521 -1.04 -19.40 8.15
N VAL A 522 0.25 -19.52 8.44
CA VAL A 522 1.29 -18.70 7.81
C VAL A 522 2.46 -19.58 7.39
N ALA A 523 2.95 -19.37 6.18
CA ALA A 523 4.07 -20.12 5.64
C ALA A 523 5.41 -19.63 6.23
N PRO A 524 6.37 -20.53 6.49
CA PRO A 524 7.74 -20.16 6.82
C PRO A 524 8.30 -19.13 5.84
N HIS A 525 8.91 -18.08 6.39
CA HIS A 525 9.46 -16.95 5.63
C HIS A 525 8.47 -16.24 4.69
N HIS A 526 7.15 -16.45 4.88
CA HIS A 526 6.08 -16.03 3.96
C HIS A 526 6.24 -16.55 2.52
N SER A 527 7.07 -17.57 2.32
CA SER A 527 7.35 -18.14 1.00
C SER A 527 6.10 -18.78 0.41
N GLY A 528 5.84 -18.48 -0.87
CA GLY A 528 4.67 -18.96 -1.61
C GLY A 528 3.36 -18.23 -1.35
N VAL A 529 3.31 -17.30 -0.39
CA VAL A 529 2.16 -16.40 -0.22
C VAL A 529 2.24 -15.25 -1.21
N TYR A 530 3.38 -14.55 -1.23
CA TYR A 530 3.71 -13.56 -2.28
C TYR A 530 5.24 -13.53 -2.49
N PRO A 531 5.76 -13.83 -3.70
CA PRO A 531 5.04 -14.26 -4.90
C PRO A 531 4.19 -15.52 -4.70
N VAL A 532 3.03 -15.57 -5.35
CA VAL A 532 2.05 -16.64 -5.13
C VAL A 532 2.52 -17.96 -5.71
N LEU A 533 2.45 -19.03 -4.90
CA LEU A 533 2.60 -20.42 -5.31
C LEU A 533 1.23 -21.14 -5.24
N PRO A 534 0.62 -21.51 -6.40
CA PRO A 534 -0.69 -22.14 -6.42
C PRO A 534 -0.79 -23.43 -5.59
N SER A 535 0.28 -24.23 -5.56
CA SER A 535 0.35 -25.50 -4.80
C SER A 535 0.16 -25.29 -3.29
N LEU A 536 0.69 -24.20 -2.73
CA LEU A 536 0.54 -23.88 -1.31
C LEU A 536 -0.91 -23.60 -0.93
N PHE A 537 -1.61 -22.77 -1.70
CA PHE A 537 -2.99 -22.40 -1.43
C PHE A 537 -3.92 -23.62 -1.53
N LYS A 538 -3.68 -24.50 -2.51
CA LYS A 538 -4.42 -25.76 -2.66
C LYS A 538 -4.20 -26.68 -1.47
N ALA A 539 -2.93 -26.94 -1.10
CA ALA A 539 -2.59 -27.82 0.02
C ALA A 539 -3.10 -27.30 1.36
N TRP A 540 -3.08 -25.98 1.57
CA TRP A 540 -3.67 -25.34 2.75
C TRP A 540 -5.18 -25.54 2.86
N LYS A 541 -5.94 -25.39 1.77
CA LYS A 541 -7.38 -25.66 1.78
C LYS A 541 -7.67 -27.13 2.08
N GLU A 542 -6.91 -28.04 1.46
CA GLU A 542 -7.08 -29.48 1.62
C GLU A 542 -6.82 -29.94 3.06
N VAL A 543 -5.68 -29.56 3.64
CA VAL A 543 -5.26 -30.09 4.95
C VAL A 543 -5.84 -29.29 6.10
N TRP A 544 -5.80 -27.96 6.04
CA TRP A 544 -6.12 -27.07 7.17
C TRP A 544 -7.38 -26.22 6.98
N ARG A 545 -8.03 -26.29 5.81
CA ARG A 545 -9.21 -25.49 5.45
C ARG A 545 -8.98 -23.98 5.62
N ILE A 546 -7.79 -23.52 5.23
CA ILE A 546 -7.38 -22.12 5.37
C ILE A 546 -8.27 -21.20 4.52
N ASN A 547 -8.74 -20.12 5.12
CA ASN A 547 -9.47 -19.02 4.46
C ASN A 547 -8.76 -17.66 4.65
N VAL A 548 -7.83 -17.55 5.61
CA VAL A 548 -7.03 -16.36 5.87
C VAL A 548 -5.56 -16.73 6.05
N THR A 549 -4.68 -15.96 5.42
CA THR A 549 -3.24 -16.00 5.67
C THR A 549 -2.67 -14.58 5.61
N THR A 550 -1.37 -14.42 5.81
CA THR A 550 -0.73 -13.12 5.86
C THR A 550 0.61 -13.09 5.13
N THR A 551 1.02 -11.90 4.71
CA THR A 551 2.31 -11.65 4.04
C THR A 551 2.96 -10.37 4.56
N GLU A 552 4.29 -10.32 4.60
CA GLU A 552 5.04 -9.15 5.04
C GLU A 552 5.12 -8.05 3.95
N GLY A 553 5.01 -8.42 2.67
CA GLY A 553 5.65 -7.65 1.59
C GLY A 553 4.77 -7.21 0.42
N TYR A 554 3.44 -7.38 0.44
CA TYR A 554 2.61 -7.09 -0.74
C TYR A 554 2.04 -5.65 -0.79
N PRO A 555 2.16 -4.93 -1.93
CA PRO A 555 2.99 -5.27 -3.09
C PRO A 555 4.48 -4.97 -2.87
N ARG A 556 4.80 -4.18 -1.85
CA ARG A 556 6.18 -3.90 -1.42
C ARG A 556 6.25 -3.87 0.09
N LEU A 557 7.43 -4.20 0.62
CA LEU A 557 7.70 -4.16 2.04
C LEU A 557 7.60 -2.75 2.63
N PHE A 558 8.08 -1.71 1.95
CA PHE A 558 8.04 -0.35 2.49
C PHE A 558 7.40 0.65 1.52
N PRO A 559 6.71 1.68 2.06
CA PRO A 559 6.36 1.86 3.47
C PRO A 559 5.18 0.97 3.91
N ALA A 560 5.09 0.67 5.21
CA ALA A 560 4.12 -0.31 5.74
C ALA A 560 2.65 0.06 5.47
N TRP A 561 2.31 1.35 5.50
CA TRP A 561 0.95 1.84 5.23
C TRP A 561 0.50 1.76 3.76
N ASN A 562 1.42 1.47 2.83
CA ASN A 562 1.07 1.18 1.43
C ASN A 562 0.80 -0.31 1.17
N ARG A 563 1.07 -1.17 2.15
CA ARG A 563 0.75 -2.59 2.04
C ARG A 563 -0.77 -2.76 2.02
N ARG A 564 -1.24 -3.73 1.25
CA ARG A 564 -2.67 -4.02 1.11
C ARG A 564 -2.89 -5.52 1.09
N GLY A 565 -4.13 -5.95 1.28
CA GLY A 565 -4.51 -7.35 1.08
C GLY A 565 -4.81 -7.70 -0.37
N PHE A 566 -4.95 -8.99 -0.65
CA PHE A 566 -5.48 -9.55 -1.90
C PHE A 566 -6.17 -10.88 -1.61
N ALA A 567 -6.95 -11.41 -2.56
CA ALA A 567 -7.45 -12.78 -2.47
C ALA A 567 -6.85 -13.65 -3.56
N TYR A 568 -6.61 -14.90 -3.22
CA TYR A 568 -6.17 -15.89 -4.18
C TYR A 568 -6.76 -17.25 -3.82
N ASP A 569 -7.39 -17.89 -4.80
CA ASP A 569 -7.98 -19.24 -4.68
C ASP A 569 -8.94 -19.41 -3.48
N GLY A 570 -9.68 -18.36 -3.14
CA GLY A 570 -10.63 -18.31 -2.02
C GLY A 570 -10.02 -17.95 -0.66
N ILE A 571 -8.69 -17.81 -0.57
CA ILE A 571 -7.98 -17.40 0.65
C ILE A 571 -7.72 -15.89 0.61
N GLN A 572 -8.07 -15.19 1.69
CA GLN A 572 -7.73 -13.80 1.89
C GLN A 572 -6.32 -13.67 2.45
N VAL A 573 -5.51 -12.83 1.81
CA VAL A 573 -4.15 -12.50 2.24
C VAL A 573 -4.14 -11.07 2.73
N ILE A 574 -3.72 -10.85 3.96
CA ILE A 574 -3.63 -9.51 4.57
C ILE A 574 -2.18 -9.17 4.98
N PRO A 575 -1.82 -7.89 5.00
CA PRO A 575 -0.46 -7.48 5.32
C PRO A 575 -0.16 -7.62 6.81
N ARG A 576 1.00 -8.19 7.16
CA ARG A 576 1.58 -8.13 8.50
C ARG A 576 2.37 -6.85 8.72
N GLN A 577 2.54 -6.49 9.98
CA GLN A 577 3.32 -5.37 10.50
C GLN A 577 4.54 -5.90 11.25
N THR A 578 5.66 -5.19 11.16
CA THR A 578 6.89 -5.53 11.88
C THR A 578 6.91 -4.81 13.23
N CYS A 579 7.43 -5.47 14.28
CA CYS A 579 7.64 -4.83 15.58
C CYS A 579 9.03 -4.18 15.75
N GLY A 580 9.91 -4.28 14.74
CA GLY A 580 11.26 -3.69 14.76
C GLY A 580 12.32 -4.48 15.53
N VAL A 581 11.96 -5.65 16.09
CA VAL A 581 12.86 -6.62 16.73
C VAL A 581 13.11 -7.77 15.75
N TYR A 582 14.38 -8.10 15.50
CA TYR A 582 14.76 -9.15 14.55
C TYR A 582 14.61 -10.55 15.16
N THR A 583 14.29 -11.54 14.33
CA THR A 583 13.99 -12.94 14.72
C THR A 583 15.05 -13.56 15.64
N GLN A 584 16.34 -13.31 15.37
CA GLN A 584 17.47 -13.90 16.09
C GLN A 584 17.97 -13.06 17.27
N THR A 585 17.36 -11.90 17.55
CA THR A 585 17.81 -11.01 18.62
C THR A 585 17.07 -11.31 19.92
N LEU A 586 17.71 -12.13 20.78
CA LEU A 586 17.18 -12.49 22.11
C LEU A 586 17.62 -11.52 23.22
N ARG A 587 18.78 -10.87 23.05
CA ARG A 587 19.37 -10.00 24.06
C ARG A 587 19.53 -8.58 23.53
N LEU A 588 19.38 -7.60 24.40
CA LEU A 588 19.54 -6.19 24.07
C LEU A 588 20.94 -5.88 23.50
N LYS A 589 21.97 -6.52 24.06
CA LYS A 589 23.36 -6.33 23.62
C LYS A 589 23.59 -6.72 22.15
N ASP A 590 22.79 -7.65 21.64
CA ASP A 590 22.89 -8.18 20.28
C ASP A 590 21.95 -7.40 19.32
N TYR A 591 21.14 -6.48 19.83
CA TYR A 591 20.28 -5.61 19.03
C TYR A 591 21.08 -4.48 18.41
N SER A 592 21.21 -4.50 17.08
CA SER A 592 22.01 -3.55 16.31
C SER A 592 21.58 -2.08 16.44
N GLY A 593 20.32 -1.82 16.82
CA GLY A 593 19.81 -0.46 17.05
C GLY A 593 20.12 0.10 18.44
N GLY A 594 20.53 -0.73 19.40
CA GLY A 594 20.73 -0.33 20.80
C GLY A 594 19.43 0.03 21.55
N PRO A 595 19.54 0.35 22.85
CA PRO A 595 18.39 0.63 23.72
C PRO A 595 17.57 1.85 23.28
N HIS A 596 18.23 2.91 22.80
CA HIS A 596 17.57 4.13 22.35
C HIS A 596 16.57 3.84 21.23
N ARG A 597 16.98 3.04 20.23
CA ARG A 597 16.13 2.68 19.09
C ARG A 597 14.90 1.87 19.52
N LEU A 598 15.03 0.94 20.47
CA LEU A 598 13.88 0.19 21.00
C LEU A 598 12.86 1.13 21.65
N GLN A 599 13.34 2.09 22.44
CA GLN A 599 12.47 3.08 23.09
C GLN A 599 11.80 4.00 22.07
N GLU A 600 12.54 4.52 21.09
CA GLU A 600 12.00 5.36 20.02
C GLU A 600 10.93 4.65 19.20
N MET A 601 11.14 3.37 18.85
CA MET A 601 10.15 2.60 18.09
C MET A 601 8.81 2.48 18.81
N ALA A 602 8.84 2.37 20.14
CA ALA A 602 7.66 2.25 20.99
C ALA A 602 6.98 3.61 21.25
N LEU A 603 7.77 4.65 21.58
CA LEU A 603 7.27 5.94 22.05
C LEU A 603 7.24 6.96 20.89
N GLY A 604 6.13 7.01 20.16
CA GLY A 604 5.95 7.94 19.04
C GLY A 604 6.59 7.50 17.71
N GLY A 605 7.38 6.42 17.71
CA GLY A 605 8.03 5.88 16.52
C GLY A 605 7.16 4.96 15.67
N GLU A 606 7.83 4.07 14.93
CA GLU A 606 7.22 3.28 13.84
C GLU A 606 6.07 2.36 14.29
N VAL A 607 6.17 1.77 15.49
CA VAL A 607 5.11 0.88 16.00
C VAL A 607 3.88 1.69 16.40
N PHE A 608 4.08 2.84 17.05
CA PHE A 608 3.01 3.79 17.34
C PHE A 608 2.35 4.31 16.06
N GLN A 609 3.13 4.72 15.06
CA GLN A 609 2.60 5.18 13.77
C GLN A 609 1.80 4.10 13.05
N THR A 610 2.26 2.84 13.11
CA THR A 610 1.52 1.71 12.55
C THR A 610 0.15 1.59 13.21
N LEU A 611 0.09 1.63 14.54
CA LEU A 611 -1.18 1.58 15.28
C LEU A 611 -2.05 2.82 15.04
N LEU A 612 -1.44 3.99 14.82
CA LEU A 612 -2.18 5.22 14.51
C LEU A 612 -2.81 5.15 13.12
N TYR A 613 -2.04 4.77 12.10
CA TYR A 613 -2.43 4.80 10.69
C TYR A 613 -3.19 3.56 10.21
N THR A 614 -3.04 2.41 10.88
CA THR A 614 -3.65 1.15 10.46
C THR A 614 -4.71 0.70 11.47
N PRO A 615 -5.99 0.63 11.09
CA PRO A 615 -7.06 0.18 11.99
C PRO A 615 -6.96 -1.31 12.36
N VAL A 616 -6.31 -2.12 11.52
CA VAL A 616 -6.09 -3.55 11.74
C VAL A 616 -4.60 -3.83 11.56
N SER A 617 -3.96 -4.33 12.61
CA SER A 617 -2.52 -4.63 12.64
C SER A 617 -2.28 -6.08 13.06
N PHE A 618 -1.72 -6.88 12.14
CA PHE A 618 -1.19 -8.21 12.43
C PHE A 618 0.31 -8.09 12.66
N PHE A 619 0.77 -8.08 13.91
CA PHE A 619 2.20 -8.03 14.20
C PHE A 619 2.84 -9.40 14.03
N MET A 620 3.84 -9.44 13.15
CA MET A 620 4.77 -10.55 13.02
C MET A 620 5.83 -10.44 14.11
N THR A 621 5.86 -11.43 14.98
CA THR A 621 6.94 -11.66 15.95
C THR A 621 7.37 -13.12 15.88
N HIS A 622 8.49 -13.45 16.49
CA HIS A 622 9.03 -14.81 16.54
C HIS A 622 9.34 -15.18 17.98
N PHE A 623 9.43 -16.46 18.29
CA PHE A 623 9.69 -16.92 19.66
C PHE A 623 10.94 -16.27 20.28
N GLY A 624 12.00 -16.07 19.49
CA GLY A 624 13.24 -15.40 19.92
C GLY A 624 13.02 -13.97 20.41
N ASN A 625 11.95 -13.29 19.99
CA ASN A 625 11.63 -11.95 20.48
C ASN A 625 11.07 -11.94 21.92
N TYR A 626 10.71 -13.12 22.45
CA TYR A 626 10.19 -13.34 23.80
C TYR A 626 11.11 -14.23 24.65
N GLY A 627 12.21 -14.72 24.09
CA GLY A 627 13.26 -15.40 24.84
C GLY A 627 14.12 -14.40 25.60
N GLN A 628 14.61 -14.78 26.77
CA GLN A 628 15.63 -14.05 27.53
C GLN A 628 15.25 -12.58 27.83
N ASP A 629 15.80 -11.58 27.13
CA ASP A 629 15.53 -10.16 27.40
C ASP A 629 14.14 -9.70 26.91
N ARG A 630 13.42 -10.55 26.15
CA ARG A 630 12.00 -10.36 25.78
C ARG A 630 11.71 -9.02 25.10
N LEU A 631 12.58 -8.61 24.18
CA LEU A 631 12.57 -7.27 23.57
C LEU A 631 11.22 -6.88 22.92
N ALA A 632 10.47 -7.84 22.33
CA ALA A 632 9.17 -7.51 21.75
C ALA A 632 8.13 -7.11 22.81
N THR A 633 8.20 -7.71 24.00
CA THR A 633 7.29 -7.36 25.10
C THR A 633 7.49 -5.92 25.54
N TYR A 634 8.75 -5.45 25.59
CA TYR A 634 9.11 -4.07 25.88
C TYR A 634 8.53 -3.11 24.83
N VAL A 635 8.79 -3.36 23.54
CA VAL A 635 8.38 -2.45 22.45
C VAL A 635 6.85 -2.37 22.33
N LEU A 636 6.16 -3.52 22.26
CA LEU A 636 4.72 -3.55 22.04
C LEU A 636 3.95 -3.02 23.25
N SER A 637 4.36 -3.36 24.47
CA SER A 637 3.71 -2.83 25.68
C SER A 637 3.88 -1.30 25.78
N GLY A 638 5.08 -0.79 25.46
CA GLY A 638 5.35 0.64 25.40
C GLY A 638 4.46 1.35 24.38
N ALA A 639 4.36 0.81 23.17
CA ALA A 639 3.51 1.36 22.11
C ALA A 639 2.03 1.37 22.48
N PHE A 640 1.51 0.29 23.09
CA PHE A 640 0.11 0.23 23.54
C PHE A 640 -0.20 1.28 24.62
N ARG A 641 0.67 1.41 25.62
CA ARG A 641 0.50 2.42 26.67
C ARG A 641 0.60 3.84 26.11
N PHE A 642 1.59 4.08 25.26
CA PHE A 642 1.78 5.38 24.64
C PHE A 642 0.57 5.79 23.78
N LEU A 643 0.04 4.86 22.98
CA LEU A 643 -1.17 5.09 22.19
C LEU A 643 -2.36 5.46 23.09
N LEU A 644 -2.63 4.68 24.14
CA LEU A 644 -3.75 4.91 25.05
C LEU A 644 -3.59 6.22 25.87
N ALA A 645 -2.36 6.59 26.22
CA ALA A 645 -2.06 7.81 26.97
C ALA A 645 -2.32 9.07 26.12
N TRP A 646 -1.88 9.08 24.86
CA TRP A 646 -1.97 10.26 24.01
C TRP A 646 -3.24 10.37 23.18
N THR A 647 -4.02 9.29 23.05
CA THR A 647 -5.14 9.24 22.10
C THR A 647 -6.42 8.66 22.70
N HIS A 648 -7.57 9.08 22.17
CA HIS A 648 -8.89 8.49 22.46
C HIS A 648 -9.09 7.13 21.78
N LEU A 649 -8.08 6.59 21.11
CA LEU A 649 -8.14 5.28 20.47
C LEU A 649 -8.25 4.15 21.51
N GLN A 650 -8.86 3.06 21.09
CA GLN A 650 -9.12 1.88 21.90
C GLN A 650 -8.47 0.67 21.23
N LEU A 651 -7.77 -0.14 22.02
CA LEU A 651 -7.20 -1.38 21.52
C LEU A 651 -8.22 -2.52 21.64
N ARG A 652 -8.35 -3.30 20.58
CA ARG A 652 -9.28 -4.44 20.45
C ARG A 652 -8.57 -5.62 19.82
N THR A 653 -9.17 -6.80 19.90
CA THR A 653 -8.68 -8.01 19.23
C THR A 653 -9.86 -8.87 18.78
N GLY A 654 -9.63 -9.79 17.86
CA GLY A 654 -10.67 -10.62 17.25
C GLY A 654 -10.10 -11.86 16.55
N SER A 655 -10.97 -12.68 15.97
CA SER A 655 -10.54 -13.79 15.11
C SER A 655 -9.90 -13.25 13.82
N PRO A 656 -8.94 -13.96 13.19
CA PRO A 656 -8.35 -13.54 11.93
C PRO A 656 -9.37 -13.25 10.83
N GLU A 657 -10.44 -14.04 10.76
CA GLU A 657 -11.53 -13.83 9.83
C GLU A 657 -12.23 -12.49 10.07
N PHE A 658 -12.63 -12.20 11.31
CA PHE A 658 -13.24 -10.93 11.66
C PHE A 658 -12.31 -9.75 11.36
N LEU A 659 -11.03 -9.86 11.74
CA LEU A 659 -10.03 -8.84 11.47
C LEU A 659 -9.81 -8.62 9.96
N THR A 660 -9.86 -9.68 9.18
CA THR A 660 -9.83 -9.63 7.71
C THR A 660 -11.03 -8.87 7.18
N GLN A 661 -12.24 -9.14 7.68
CA GLN A 661 -13.44 -8.40 7.28
C GLN A 661 -13.31 -6.90 7.59
N GLN A 662 -12.79 -6.53 8.76
CA GLN A 662 -12.51 -5.13 9.12
C GLN A 662 -11.48 -4.51 8.18
N HIS A 663 -10.38 -5.23 7.88
CA HIS A 663 -9.36 -4.77 6.95
C HIS A 663 -9.93 -4.54 5.54
N LEU A 664 -10.72 -5.48 5.03
CA LEU A 664 -11.33 -5.38 3.70
C LEU A 664 -12.40 -4.29 3.65
N ALA A 665 -13.16 -4.08 4.72
CA ALA A 665 -14.13 -2.99 4.82
C ALA A 665 -13.44 -1.63 4.75
N PHE A 666 -12.25 -1.49 5.36
CA PHE A 666 -11.43 -0.29 5.27
C PHE A 666 -10.93 -0.02 3.84
N HIS A 667 -10.53 -1.06 3.09
CA HIS A 667 -9.91 -0.89 1.78
C HIS A 667 -10.90 -0.82 0.61
N ARG A 668 -12.10 -1.41 0.74
CA ARG A 668 -13.13 -1.45 -0.32
C ARG A 668 -13.65 -0.09 -0.77
N ARG A 669 -13.55 0.96 0.04
CA ARG A 669 -14.24 2.25 -0.21
C ARG A 669 -13.45 3.24 -1.07
N THR A 670 -12.21 2.91 -1.45
CA THR A 670 -11.30 3.80 -2.21
C THR A 670 -10.78 3.21 -3.51
N GLU A 671 -10.82 1.89 -3.66
CA GLU A 671 -10.45 1.24 -4.92
C GLU A 671 -11.70 1.23 -5.82
N ALA A 672 -11.56 1.73 -7.06
CA ALA A 672 -12.66 1.84 -8.02
C ALA A 672 -13.43 0.50 -8.14
N PRO A 673 -14.72 0.51 -8.54
CA PRO A 673 -15.57 -0.69 -8.60
C PRO A 673 -15.08 -1.81 -9.52
N THR A 674 -13.95 -1.63 -10.21
CA THR A 674 -13.29 -2.66 -11.02
C THR A 674 -12.56 -3.72 -10.19
N SER A 675 -12.37 -3.49 -8.88
CA SER A 675 -11.89 -4.49 -7.93
C SER A 675 -12.81 -4.58 -6.71
N ALA A 676 -13.95 -5.25 -6.89
CA ALA A 676 -14.75 -5.72 -5.78
C ALA A 676 -13.85 -6.50 -4.79
N SER A 677 -13.70 -6.01 -3.56
CA SER A 677 -13.18 -6.72 -2.38
C SER A 677 -12.04 -7.73 -2.65
N ALA A 678 -10.78 -7.31 -2.54
CA ALA A 678 -9.61 -8.17 -2.63
C ALA A 678 -9.62 -9.07 -3.88
N GLY A 679 -9.50 -8.48 -5.06
CA GLY A 679 -9.24 -9.23 -6.29
C GLY A 679 -7.88 -9.96 -6.27
N LEU A 680 -7.59 -10.69 -7.35
CA LEU A 680 -6.29 -11.32 -7.58
C LEU A 680 -5.13 -10.33 -7.36
N PRO A 681 -3.96 -10.76 -6.85
CA PRO A 681 -2.85 -9.87 -6.59
C PRO A 681 -2.33 -9.26 -7.89
N LEU A 682 -1.96 -7.98 -7.87
CA LEU A 682 -1.10 -7.38 -8.90
C LEU A 682 0.28 -8.01 -8.81
N MET A 683 0.49 -9.04 -9.60
CA MET A 683 1.72 -9.82 -9.66
C MET A 683 2.86 -8.95 -10.19
N SER A 684 3.84 -8.66 -9.31
CA SER A 684 5.08 -8.00 -9.70
C SER A 684 6.10 -9.00 -10.24
N ASN A 685 7.12 -8.52 -10.96
CA ASN A 685 8.28 -9.33 -11.30
C ASN A 685 8.95 -9.87 -10.02
N PRO A 686 8.95 -11.19 -9.77
CA PRO A 686 9.62 -11.78 -8.61
C PRO A 686 11.12 -11.45 -8.56
N CYS A 687 11.73 -11.24 -9.72
CA CYS A 687 13.16 -11.03 -9.88
C CYS A 687 13.59 -9.56 -9.76
N ALA A 688 12.63 -8.63 -9.72
CA ALA A 688 12.94 -7.20 -9.55
C ALA A 688 13.21 -6.82 -8.08
N ASP A 689 12.77 -7.64 -7.13
CA ASP A 689 13.00 -7.46 -5.70
C ASP A 689 13.84 -8.65 -5.19
N ARG A 690 14.98 -8.34 -4.56
CA ARG A 690 15.90 -9.35 -4.04
C ARG A 690 15.21 -10.32 -3.06
N ARG A 691 14.32 -9.84 -2.19
CA ARG A 691 13.61 -10.68 -1.21
C ARG A 691 12.62 -11.61 -1.89
N HIS A 692 11.93 -11.15 -2.93
CA HIS A 692 11.04 -12.01 -3.71
C HIS A 692 11.81 -13.04 -4.54
N ALA A 693 12.98 -12.67 -5.08
CA ALA A 693 13.84 -13.57 -5.83
C ALA A 693 14.39 -14.71 -4.95
N GLU A 694 14.76 -14.41 -3.70
CA GLU A 694 15.24 -15.39 -2.71
C GLU A 694 14.19 -16.44 -2.32
N ILE A 695 12.89 -16.15 -2.48
CA ILE A 695 11.78 -17.07 -2.17
C ILE A 695 11.01 -17.51 -3.43
N TRP A 696 11.61 -17.34 -4.60
CA TRP A 696 11.04 -17.75 -5.89
C TRP A 696 11.48 -19.18 -6.25
N PRO A 697 10.63 -20.04 -6.83
CA PRO A 697 10.98 -21.42 -7.10
C PRO A 697 12.26 -21.57 -7.95
N PRO A 698 13.23 -22.41 -7.54
CA PRO A 698 14.47 -22.61 -8.29
C PRO A 698 14.25 -23.13 -9.71
N SER A 699 13.13 -23.84 -9.94
CA SER A 699 12.72 -24.31 -11.27
C SER A 699 12.34 -23.19 -12.25
N ASN A 700 12.20 -21.95 -11.76
CA ASN A 700 11.92 -20.76 -12.57
C ASN A 700 13.04 -19.72 -12.33
N PRO A 701 14.20 -19.84 -13.00
CA PRO A 701 15.34 -18.97 -12.74
C PRO A 701 15.01 -17.49 -12.99
N CYS A 702 15.62 -16.63 -12.19
CA CYS A 702 15.46 -15.18 -12.32
C CYS A 702 16.34 -14.62 -13.43
N ASP A 703 15.86 -14.77 -14.66
CA ASP A 703 16.44 -14.14 -15.84
C ASP A 703 15.47 -13.05 -16.36
N PRO A 704 15.85 -11.76 -16.27
CA PRO A 704 15.00 -10.66 -16.72
C PRO A 704 14.70 -10.71 -18.22
N ASP A 705 15.50 -11.41 -19.01
CA ASP A 705 15.28 -11.56 -20.44
C ASP A 705 14.16 -12.57 -20.74
N LEU A 706 13.75 -13.42 -19.79
CA LEU A 706 12.66 -14.39 -19.99
C LEU A 706 11.27 -13.77 -20.11
N LEU A 707 11.07 -12.55 -19.59
CA LEU A 707 9.80 -11.82 -19.74
C LEU A 707 9.76 -11.09 -21.09
N PRO A 708 8.57 -10.89 -21.68
CA PRO A 708 8.45 -10.08 -22.87
C PRO A 708 8.78 -8.63 -22.57
N SER A 709 9.58 -8.01 -23.44
CA SER A 709 9.87 -6.58 -23.42
C SER A 709 8.98 -5.80 -24.37
N ALA A 710 8.16 -6.47 -25.18
CA ALA A 710 7.15 -5.85 -26.02
C ALA A 710 5.79 -6.58 -26.00
N ILE A 711 4.71 -5.82 -26.14
CA ILE A 711 3.33 -6.33 -26.19
C ILE A 711 2.61 -5.73 -27.39
N ILE A 712 2.05 -6.59 -28.24
CA ILE A 712 1.03 -6.20 -29.22
C ILE A 712 -0.33 -6.27 -28.52
N GLY A 713 -0.84 -5.13 -28.06
CA GLY A 713 -1.98 -5.08 -27.16
C GLY A 713 -3.35 -5.04 -27.83
N GLY A 714 -3.41 -4.88 -29.16
CA GLY A 714 -4.67 -4.82 -29.90
C GLY A 714 -4.85 -3.51 -30.68
N PRO A 715 -6.10 -3.06 -30.88
CA PRO A 715 -7.36 -3.78 -30.60
C PRO A 715 -7.60 -5.01 -31.49
N GLN A 716 -8.67 -5.75 -31.22
CA GLN A 716 -9.11 -6.83 -32.10
C GLN A 716 -9.53 -6.30 -33.48
N LYS A 717 -9.28 -7.13 -34.51
CA LYS A 717 -9.68 -6.92 -35.92
C LYS A 717 -8.88 -5.86 -36.70
N THR A 718 -7.68 -5.53 -36.24
CA THR A 718 -6.78 -4.57 -36.90
C THR A 718 -5.53 -5.21 -37.51
N GLY A 719 -5.48 -6.54 -37.62
CA GLY A 719 -4.34 -7.25 -38.23
C GLY A 719 -3.26 -7.70 -37.24
N THR A 720 -3.53 -7.69 -35.93
CA THR A 720 -2.58 -8.08 -34.87
C THR A 720 -1.94 -9.46 -35.07
N THR A 721 -2.66 -10.45 -35.60
CA THR A 721 -2.06 -11.77 -35.93
C THR A 721 -1.04 -11.66 -37.05
N ALA A 722 -1.29 -10.83 -38.08
CA ALA A 722 -0.34 -10.65 -39.17
C ALA A 722 0.95 -9.99 -38.65
N LEU A 723 0.82 -8.95 -37.81
CA LEU A 723 1.97 -8.33 -37.17
C LEU A 723 2.75 -9.33 -36.30
N LEU A 724 2.07 -10.11 -35.45
CA LEU A 724 2.69 -11.18 -34.67
C LEU A 724 3.51 -12.12 -35.56
N THR A 725 2.94 -12.57 -36.68
CA THR A 725 3.59 -13.48 -37.61
C THR A 725 4.82 -12.86 -38.26
N PHE A 726 4.75 -11.61 -38.71
CA PHE A 726 5.86 -10.92 -39.37
C PHE A 726 7.00 -10.61 -38.40
N MET A 727 6.67 -10.23 -37.16
CA MET A 727 7.65 -10.08 -36.09
C MET A 727 8.29 -11.42 -35.74
N ALA A 728 7.53 -12.51 -35.63
CA ALA A 728 8.06 -13.83 -35.32
C ALA A 728 9.03 -14.40 -36.39
N ALA A 729 8.92 -13.92 -37.63
CA ALA A 729 9.86 -14.26 -38.70
C ALA A 729 11.24 -13.61 -38.53
N HIS A 730 11.37 -12.55 -37.73
CA HIS A 730 12.66 -11.89 -37.47
C HIS A 730 13.57 -12.78 -36.62
N PRO A 731 14.87 -12.97 -36.94
CA PRO A 731 15.77 -13.85 -36.18
C PRO A 731 15.92 -13.43 -34.71
N ASN A 732 15.97 -12.13 -34.39
CA ASN A 732 16.12 -11.67 -33.00
C ASN A 732 14.81 -11.50 -32.19
N LEU A 733 13.63 -11.68 -32.80
CA LEU A 733 12.35 -11.53 -32.08
C LEU A 733 11.79 -12.90 -31.70
N VAL A 734 11.33 -13.05 -30.46
CA VAL A 734 10.85 -14.32 -29.91
C VAL A 734 9.42 -14.15 -29.41
N ALA A 735 8.45 -14.71 -30.14
CA ALA A 735 7.05 -14.70 -29.74
C ALA A 735 6.76 -15.69 -28.58
N ASN A 736 5.63 -15.51 -27.91
CA ASN A 736 5.06 -16.53 -27.03
C ASN A 736 4.78 -17.84 -27.80
N ARG A 737 4.73 -18.95 -27.07
CA ARG A 737 4.35 -20.27 -27.57
C ARG A 737 2.93 -20.23 -28.12
N ILE A 738 2.79 -20.73 -29.34
CA ILE A 738 1.51 -20.79 -30.06
C ILE A 738 0.91 -22.17 -29.83
N ARG A 739 -0.24 -22.23 -29.16
CA ARG A 739 -0.90 -23.49 -28.78
C ARG A 739 -2.03 -23.80 -29.76
N SER A 740 -2.25 -25.07 -30.07
CA SER A 740 -3.39 -25.50 -30.91
C SER A 740 -4.72 -25.54 -30.13
N GLN A 741 -4.66 -25.69 -28.81
CA GLN A 741 -5.80 -25.74 -27.90
C GLN A 741 -5.88 -24.47 -27.03
N GLY A 742 -7.09 -23.98 -26.77
CA GLY A 742 -7.34 -22.80 -25.94
C GLY A 742 -7.46 -21.50 -26.75
N THR A 743 -6.77 -20.44 -26.33
CA THR A 743 -6.79 -19.09 -26.93
C THR A 743 -5.89 -18.94 -28.17
N PHE A 744 -5.49 -20.07 -28.76
CA PHE A 744 -4.62 -20.21 -29.93
C PHE A 744 -3.27 -19.46 -29.78
N GLU A 745 -3.16 -18.27 -30.39
CA GLU A 745 -1.92 -17.51 -30.40
C GLU A 745 -1.77 -16.52 -29.23
N GLU A 746 -2.84 -16.27 -28.46
CA GLU A 746 -2.87 -15.21 -27.44
C GLU A 746 -2.76 -15.77 -26.01
N PRO A 747 -1.79 -15.34 -25.18
CA PRO A 747 -1.76 -15.70 -23.77
C PRO A 747 -2.95 -15.16 -22.97
N GLN A 748 -3.41 -13.94 -23.28
CA GLN A 748 -4.51 -13.22 -22.61
C GLN A 748 -4.36 -13.10 -21.08
N PHE A 749 -3.11 -13.19 -20.59
CA PHE A 749 -2.78 -13.25 -19.17
C PHE A 749 -3.27 -12.01 -18.41
N PHE A 750 -3.04 -10.81 -18.94
CA PHE A 750 -3.35 -9.58 -18.20
C PHE A 750 -4.85 -9.20 -18.24
N SER A 751 -5.61 -9.65 -19.24
CA SER A 751 -7.04 -9.30 -19.38
C SER A 751 -8.01 -10.33 -18.79
N ASN A 752 -7.59 -11.58 -18.54
CA ASN A 752 -8.47 -12.67 -18.11
C ASN A 752 -8.12 -13.13 -16.68
N ASN A 753 -9.04 -12.97 -15.73
CA ASN A 753 -8.82 -13.36 -14.33
C ASN A 753 -8.52 -14.85 -14.14
N HIS A 754 -9.19 -15.74 -14.87
CA HIS A 754 -8.95 -17.18 -14.76
C HIS A 754 -7.53 -17.55 -15.23
N ILE A 755 -7.03 -16.88 -16.28
CA ILE A 755 -5.66 -17.11 -16.76
C ILE A 755 -4.64 -16.45 -15.84
N TYR A 756 -4.90 -15.21 -15.43
CA TYR A 756 -4.06 -14.46 -14.50
C TYR A 756 -3.86 -15.19 -13.17
N ALA A 757 -4.92 -15.83 -12.66
CA ALA A 757 -4.88 -16.65 -11.45
C ALA A 757 -3.91 -17.84 -11.54
N LYS A 758 -3.41 -18.22 -12.72
CA LYS A 758 -2.40 -19.29 -12.84
C LYS A 758 -1.00 -18.86 -12.35
N GLY A 759 -0.78 -17.57 -12.12
CA GLY A 759 0.46 -17.06 -11.54
C GLY A 759 1.55 -16.70 -12.55
N VAL A 760 2.60 -16.06 -12.06
CA VAL A 760 3.72 -15.57 -12.87
C VAL A 760 4.51 -16.73 -13.52
N ALA A 761 4.68 -17.85 -12.81
CA ALA A 761 5.37 -19.03 -13.33
C ALA A 761 4.69 -19.55 -14.62
N TRP A 762 3.35 -19.61 -14.61
CA TRP A 762 2.58 -19.98 -15.81
C TRP A 762 2.82 -18.99 -16.96
N TYR A 763 2.91 -17.70 -16.68
CA TYR A 763 3.15 -16.69 -17.73
C TYR A 763 4.55 -16.83 -18.32
N PHE A 764 5.58 -17.02 -17.49
CA PHE A 764 6.92 -17.33 -17.97
C PHE A 764 6.93 -18.59 -18.86
N ASP A 765 6.11 -19.60 -18.56
CA ASP A 765 6.06 -20.87 -19.34
C ASP A 765 5.46 -20.65 -20.74
N GLN A 766 4.87 -19.48 -20.99
CA GLN A 766 4.40 -19.11 -22.32
C GLN A 766 5.54 -18.72 -23.27
N PHE A 767 6.80 -18.65 -22.82
CA PHE A 767 7.93 -18.30 -23.68
C PHE A 767 8.90 -19.48 -23.85
N PRO A 768 9.59 -19.59 -25.00
CA PRO A 768 10.73 -20.49 -25.17
C PRO A 768 11.86 -20.11 -24.20
N ARG A 769 12.39 -21.10 -23.46
CA ARG A 769 13.37 -20.87 -22.39
C ARG A 769 14.68 -21.61 -22.60
N THR A 770 14.65 -22.82 -23.14
CA THR A 770 15.88 -23.63 -23.24
C THR A 770 16.65 -23.35 -24.53
N PRO A 771 17.99 -23.52 -24.56
CA PRO A 771 18.77 -23.46 -25.77
C PRO A 771 18.25 -24.40 -26.87
N GLU A 772 17.77 -25.59 -26.51
CA GLU A 772 17.17 -26.53 -27.47
C GLU A 772 15.86 -26.00 -28.07
N GLU A 773 15.03 -25.34 -27.27
CA GLU A 773 13.79 -24.72 -27.75
C GLU A 773 14.07 -23.54 -28.68
N LEU A 774 15.08 -22.73 -28.37
CA LEU A 774 15.52 -21.62 -29.20
C LEU A 774 16.20 -22.11 -30.48
N ALA A 775 17.03 -23.17 -30.41
CA ALA A 775 17.65 -23.80 -31.57
C ALA A 775 16.60 -24.35 -32.55
N ARG A 776 15.52 -24.97 -32.06
CA ARG A 776 14.37 -25.40 -32.89
C ARG A 776 13.66 -24.24 -33.61
N LEU A 777 13.82 -23.02 -33.11
CA LEU A 777 13.28 -21.81 -33.71
C LEU A 777 14.30 -21.11 -34.63
N ASN A 778 15.44 -21.75 -34.92
CA ASN A 778 16.60 -21.20 -35.61
C ASN A 778 17.10 -19.89 -34.95
N LYS A 779 17.05 -19.84 -33.61
CA LYS A 779 17.54 -18.70 -32.81
C LYS A 779 18.90 -19.06 -32.24
N SER A 780 19.88 -18.18 -32.41
CA SER A 780 21.18 -18.31 -31.76
C SER A 780 21.11 -17.74 -30.35
N PHE A 781 21.66 -18.47 -29.38
CA PHE A 781 21.77 -18.08 -27.97
C PHE A 781 23.07 -17.29 -27.68
N GLY A 782 23.92 -17.05 -28.69
CA GLY A 782 25.17 -16.27 -28.57
C GLY A 782 24.96 -14.75 -28.54
N GLU A 783 26.02 -13.96 -28.81
CA GLU A 783 26.17 -12.49 -28.65
C GLU A 783 25.05 -11.54 -29.16
N ARG A 784 23.94 -12.04 -29.71
CA ARG A 784 22.83 -11.24 -30.25
C ARG A 784 21.72 -11.04 -29.22
N GLN A 785 21.21 -9.81 -29.12
CA GLN A 785 20.04 -9.50 -28.30
C GLN A 785 18.78 -10.20 -28.82
N LEU A 786 18.13 -10.97 -27.96
CA LEU A 786 16.80 -11.54 -28.19
C LEU A 786 15.72 -10.68 -27.52
N ILE A 787 14.72 -10.25 -28.29
CA ILE A 787 13.58 -9.48 -27.79
C ILE A 787 12.36 -10.38 -27.75
N ARG A 788 11.89 -10.70 -26.53
CA ARG A 788 10.66 -11.47 -26.32
C ARG A 788 9.43 -10.57 -26.42
N PHE A 789 8.36 -11.08 -27.01
CA PHE A 789 7.11 -10.35 -27.12
C PHE A 789 5.89 -11.27 -27.12
N GLU A 790 4.73 -10.72 -26.76
CA GLU A 790 3.44 -11.42 -26.89
C GLU A 790 2.42 -10.61 -27.69
N LYS A 791 1.36 -11.27 -28.15
CA LYS A 791 0.17 -10.62 -28.71
C LYS A 791 -1.08 -11.07 -27.96
N SER A 792 -1.82 -10.11 -27.42
CA SER A 792 -3.14 -10.33 -26.83
C SER A 792 -4.03 -9.13 -27.13
N ALA A 793 -4.88 -9.25 -28.15
CA ALA A 793 -5.64 -8.11 -28.67
C ALA A 793 -6.76 -7.63 -27.71
N THR A 794 -7.05 -8.42 -26.67
CA THR A 794 -7.96 -8.13 -25.57
C THR A 794 -7.38 -7.19 -24.52
N TYR A 795 -6.09 -6.84 -24.62
CA TYR A 795 -5.48 -5.92 -23.64
C TYR A 795 -5.91 -4.48 -23.88
N PHE A 796 -6.06 -4.06 -25.15
CA PHE A 796 -6.38 -2.68 -25.52
C PHE A 796 -7.60 -2.14 -24.78
N ASP A 797 -8.70 -2.90 -24.77
CA ASP A 797 -9.99 -2.53 -24.17
C ASP A 797 -10.18 -3.08 -22.74
N SER A 798 -9.14 -3.64 -22.11
CA SER A 798 -9.21 -4.17 -20.75
C SER A 798 -8.77 -3.14 -19.71
N PHE A 799 -9.67 -2.80 -18.79
CA PHE A 799 -9.37 -1.94 -17.64
C PHE A 799 -8.36 -2.55 -16.65
N LEU A 800 -8.14 -3.88 -16.70
CA LEU A 800 -7.22 -4.58 -15.79
C LEU A 800 -5.81 -4.66 -16.36
N ALA A 801 -5.67 -4.68 -17.69
CA ALA A 801 -4.40 -4.98 -18.34
C ALA A 801 -3.29 -3.93 -18.05
N PRO A 802 -3.54 -2.60 -18.13
CA PRO A 802 -2.49 -1.60 -17.90
C PRO A 802 -1.78 -1.75 -16.55
N ASP A 803 -2.55 -1.91 -15.47
CA ASP A 803 -2.00 -2.02 -14.11
C ASP A 803 -1.24 -3.34 -13.91
N ARG A 804 -1.72 -4.43 -14.50
CA ARG A 804 -1.05 -5.75 -14.40
C ARG A 804 0.22 -5.83 -15.26
N VAL A 805 0.21 -5.23 -16.45
CA VAL A 805 1.41 -5.12 -17.30
C VAL A 805 2.46 -4.29 -16.58
N LEU A 806 2.07 -3.14 -16.02
CA LEU A 806 3.00 -2.27 -15.27
C LEU A 806 3.58 -3.00 -14.05
N ALA A 807 2.76 -3.76 -13.31
CA ALA A 807 3.24 -4.51 -12.15
C ALA A 807 4.28 -5.57 -12.54
N LEU A 808 4.00 -6.39 -13.56
CA LEU A 808 4.86 -7.53 -13.91
C LEU A 808 6.03 -7.15 -14.81
N LEU A 809 5.81 -6.36 -15.85
CA LEU A 809 6.86 -6.01 -16.83
C LEU A 809 7.58 -4.70 -16.50
N SER A 810 7.12 -4.00 -15.46
CA SER A 810 7.61 -2.66 -15.10
C SER A 810 7.43 -1.65 -16.24
N SER A 811 7.97 -0.44 -16.07
CA SER A 811 7.98 0.59 -17.12
C SER A 811 9.01 0.31 -18.22
N ARG A 812 9.35 -0.95 -18.50
CA ARG A 812 10.26 -1.32 -19.61
C ARG A 812 9.52 -1.83 -20.84
N ALA A 813 8.28 -2.30 -20.66
CA ALA A 813 7.49 -2.85 -21.75
C ALA A 813 7.19 -1.80 -22.83
N LYS A 814 7.50 -2.14 -24.08
CA LYS A 814 7.11 -1.41 -25.28
C LYS A 814 5.73 -1.87 -25.74
N LEU A 815 4.79 -0.95 -25.92
CA LEU A 815 3.41 -1.23 -26.26
C LEU A 815 3.16 -0.91 -27.72
N ILE A 816 2.56 -1.84 -28.46
CA ILE A 816 2.23 -1.67 -29.88
C ILE A 816 0.72 -1.79 -30.06
N PHE A 817 0.08 -0.75 -30.61
CA PHE A 817 -1.34 -0.73 -30.95
C PHE A 817 -1.56 -0.48 -32.44
N LEU A 818 -2.34 -1.34 -33.08
CA LEU A 818 -2.69 -1.23 -34.50
C LEU A 818 -4.08 -0.62 -34.64
N LEU A 819 -4.16 0.59 -35.16
CA LEU A 819 -5.41 1.32 -35.34
C LEU A 819 -5.90 1.18 -36.78
N LYS A 820 -7.21 1.01 -36.94
CA LYS A 820 -7.90 0.96 -38.24
C LYS A 820 -9.05 1.94 -38.24
N ASP A 821 -9.54 2.33 -39.41
CA ASP A 821 -10.85 2.99 -39.52
C ASP A 821 -11.88 2.27 -38.62
N PRO A 822 -12.52 2.99 -37.66
CA PRO A 822 -13.29 2.37 -36.59
C PRO A 822 -14.53 1.66 -37.11
N LEU A 823 -15.11 2.15 -38.21
CA LEU A 823 -16.30 1.57 -38.82
C LEU A 823 -15.95 0.28 -39.58
N GLN A 824 -14.82 0.28 -40.29
CA GLN A 824 -14.27 -0.94 -40.90
C GLN A 824 -13.87 -1.99 -39.84
N ARG A 825 -13.29 -1.55 -38.71
CA ARG A 825 -12.99 -2.43 -37.58
C ARG A 825 -14.26 -3.07 -37.02
N ALA A 826 -15.29 -2.26 -36.77
CA ALA A 826 -16.59 -2.71 -36.27
C ALA A 826 -17.24 -3.72 -37.22
N TYR A 827 -17.22 -3.44 -38.53
CA TYR A 827 -17.73 -4.35 -39.54
C TYR A 827 -16.95 -5.68 -39.59
N SER A 828 -15.62 -5.61 -39.47
CA SER A 828 -14.78 -6.82 -39.39
C SER A 828 -15.08 -7.66 -38.15
N TRP A 829 -15.43 -7.04 -37.02
CA TRP A 829 -15.90 -7.73 -35.82
C TRP A 829 -17.26 -8.39 -36.06
N TYR A 830 -18.23 -7.68 -36.63
CA TYR A 830 -19.53 -8.25 -36.99
C TYR A 830 -19.39 -9.49 -37.90
N GLN A 831 -18.59 -9.40 -38.96
CA GLN A 831 -18.34 -10.52 -39.88
C GLN A 831 -17.61 -11.68 -39.17
N HIS A 832 -16.74 -11.38 -38.21
CA HIS A 832 -16.12 -12.39 -37.38
C HIS A 832 -17.15 -13.17 -36.54
N GLN A 833 -18.11 -12.46 -35.93
CA GLN A 833 -19.16 -13.10 -35.14
C GLN A 833 -20.10 -13.94 -36.00
N ARG A 834 -20.45 -13.47 -37.21
CA ARG A 834 -21.17 -14.29 -38.21
C ARG A 834 -20.44 -15.59 -38.53
N SER A 835 -19.12 -15.54 -38.76
CA SER A 835 -18.35 -16.76 -39.06
C SER A 835 -18.28 -17.75 -37.89
N HIS A 836 -18.50 -17.28 -36.65
CA HIS A 836 -18.62 -18.12 -35.45
C HIS A 836 -20.07 -18.53 -35.14
N ARG A 837 -21.00 -18.27 -36.07
CA ARG A 837 -22.43 -18.56 -35.92
C ARG A 837 -23.04 -17.95 -34.66
N GLU A 838 -22.59 -16.76 -34.27
CA GLU A 838 -23.23 -16.01 -33.20
C GLU A 838 -24.64 -15.61 -33.64
N GLU A 839 -25.63 -15.90 -32.80
CA GLU A 839 -27.04 -15.80 -33.13
C GLU A 839 -27.44 -14.38 -33.55
N ALA A 840 -27.12 -13.36 -32.75
CA ALA A 840 -27.47 -11.99 -33.09
C ALA A 840 -26.81 -11.52 -34.41
N ALA A 841 -25.57 -11.92 -34.69
CA ALA A 841 -24.88 -11.57 -35.92
C ALA A 841 -25.48 -12.24 -37.16
N LEU A 842 -26.08 -13.43 -37.02
CA LEU A 842 -26.79 -14.13 -38.09
C LEU A 842 -28.18 -13.53 -38.33
N HIS A 843 -28.88 -13.15 -37.27
CA HIS A 843 -30.25 -12.65 -37.31
C HIS A 843 -30.36 -11.18 -37.73
N PHE A 844 -29.37 -10.34 -37.41
CA PHE A 844 -29.43 -8.91 -37.69
C PHE A 844 -28.35 -8.48 -38.67
N THR A 845 -28.70 -7.56 -39.56
CA THR A 845 -27.77 -6.87 -40.46
C THR A 845 -26.83 -5.96 -39.68
N PHE A 846 -25.70 -5.58 -40.27
CA PHE A 846 -24.76 -4.67 -39.60
C PHE A 846 -25.40 -3.33 -39.22
N ALA A 847 -26.23 -2.75 -40.10
CA ALA A 847 -26.94 -1.50 -39.83
C ALA A 847 -27.93 -1.62 -38.65
N GLU A 848 -28.62 -2.75 -38.52
CA GLU A 848 -29.49 -3.02 -37.36
C GLU A 848 -28.68 -3.17 -36.07
N VAL A 849 -27.55 -3.86 -36.15
CA VAL A 849 -26.61 -3.96 -35.02
C VAL A 849 -26.17 -2.57 -34.58
N LEU A 850 -25.80 -1.67 -35.49
CA LEU A 850 -25.39 -0.30 -35.13
C LEU A 850 -26.52 0.51 -34.46
N ARG A 851 -27.78 0.32 -34.88
CA ARG A 851 -28.97 0.97 -34.31
C ARG A 851 -29.38 0.45 -32.93
N ALA A 852 -28.92 -0.72 -32.51
CA ALA A 852 -29.20 -1.32 -31.21
C ALA A 852 -28.39 -0.67 -30.05
N SER A 853 -28.46 0.66 -29.91
CA SER A 853 -27.64 1.45 -28.98
C SER A 853 -28.07 1.34 -27.52
N GLY A 854 -29.26 0.80 -27.24
CA GLY A 854 -29.79 0.60 -25.89
C GLY A 854 -30.74 -0.59 -25.79
N PRO A 855 -31.13 -0.98 -24.55
CA PRO A 855 -31.98 -2.15 -24.31
C PRO A 855 -33.33 -2.08 -25.03
N GLU A 856 -33.94 -0.90 -25.06
CA GLU A 856 -35.25 -0.68 -25.69
C GLU A 856 -35.16 -0.76 -27.22
N GLN A 857 -34.13 -0.15 -27.82
CA GLN A 857 -33.89 -0.22 -29.26
C GLN A 857 -33.61 -1.65 -29.71
N ALA A 858 -32.80 -2.40 -28.95
CA ALA A 858 -32.52 -3.80 -29.22
C ALA A 858 -33.80 -4.67 -29.13
N ALA A 859 -34.64 -4.45 -28.11
CA ALA A 859 -35.91 -5.14 -27.97
C ALA A 859 -36.88 -4.81 -29.11
N SER A 860 -36.95 -3.55 -29.55
CA SER A 860 -37.77 -3.12 -30.69
C SER A 860 -37.36 -3.80 -31.98
N LEU A 861 -36.06 -3.89 -32.27
CA LEU A 861 -35.55 -4.57 -33.47
C LEU A 861 -35.88 -6.07 -33.47
N VAL A 862 -35.74 -6.74 -32.33
CA VAL A 862 -36.15 -8.15 -32.18
C VAL A 862 -37.65 -8.33 -32.43
N ARG A 863 -38.48 -7.41 -31.93
CA ARG A 863 -39.94 -7.45 -32.14
C ARG A 863 -40.29 -7.29 -33.62
N GLN A 864 -39.68 -6.32 -34.30
CA GLN A 864 -39.89 -6.07 -35.74
C GLN A 864 -39.50 -7.30 -36.58
N GLN A 865 -38.36 -7.92 -36.29
CA GLN A 865 -37.92 -9.13 -36.99
C GLN A 865 -38.91 -10.29 -36.83
N ARG A 866 -39.45 -10.51 -35.62
CA ARG A 866 -40.43 -11.57 -35.37
C ARG A 866 -41.74 -11.36 -36.10
N LEU A 867 -42.25 -10.12 -36.08
CA LEU A 867 -43.43 -9.73 -36.83
C LEU A 867 -43.23 -9.98 -38.33
N ALA A 868 -42.06 -9.62 -38.87
CA ALA A 868 -41.70 -9.87 -40.27
C ALA A 868 -41.56 -11.37 -40.60
N SER A 869 -41.33 -12.23 -39.60
CA SER A 869 -41.19 -13.68 -39.75
C SER A 869 -42.49 -14.46 -39.45
N GLY A 870 -43.62 -13.76 -39.28
CA GLY A 870 -44.94 -14.39 -39.02
C GLY A 870 -45.13 -14.94 -37.59
N GLY A 871 -44.28 -14.56 -36.64
CA GLY A 871 -44.35 -15.00 -35.24
C GLY A 871 -45.13 -14.05 -34.33
N ASP A 872 -45.60 -14.57 -33.18
CA ASP A 872 -46.39 -13.81 -32.20
C ASP A 872 -45.57 -12.70 -31.49
N ALA A 873 -46.21 -11.57 -31.21
CA ALA A 873 -45.61 -10.33 -30.73
C ALA A 873 -45.31 -10.31 -29.21
N GLY A 874 -45.56 -11.44 -28.53
CA GLY A 874 -45.35 -11.63 -27.10
C GLY A 874 -43.88 -11.68 -26.68
N THR A 875 -43.56 -11.06 -25.55
CA THR A 875 -42.24 -11.13 -24.91
C THR A 875 -42.07 -12.47 -24.18
N ASN A 876 -41.34 -13.40 -24.79
CA ASN A 876 -40.89 -14.62 -24.11
C ASN A 876 -39.40 -14.53 -23.75
N ASN A 877 -38.92 -15.43 -22.87
CA ASN A 877 -37.53 -15.44 -22.39
C ASN A 877 -36.49 -15.47 -23.53
N SER A 878 -36.80 -16.11 -24.65
CA SER A 878 -35.95 -16.16 -25.85
C SER A 878 -35.79 -14.77 -26.51
N SER A 879 -36.86 -13.96 -26.62
CA SER A 879 -36.76 -12.58 -27.17
C SER A 879 -35.83 -11.71 -26.34
N SER A 880 -35.97 -11.80 -25.02
CA SER A 880 -35.15 -11.00 -24.10
C SER A 880 -33.68 -11.40 -24.18
N ALA A 881 -33.39 -12.70 -24.31
CA ALA A 881 -32.03 -13.19 -24.49
C ALA A 881 -31.41 -12.71 -25.82
N LEU A 882 -32.16 -12.77 -26.92
CA LEU A 882 -31.70 -12.29 -28.22
C LEU A 882 -31.47 -10.78 -28.24
N ALA A 883 -32.35 -9.98 -27.61
CA ALA A 883 -32.16 -8.54 -27.47
C ALA A 883 -30.91 -8.21 -26.66
N ALA A 884 -30.65 -8.94 -25.58
CA ALA A 884 -29.43 -8.79 -24.79
C ALA A 884 -28.17 -9.16 -25.60
N ARG A 885 -28.21 -10.23 -26.41
CA ARG A 885 -27.13 -10.62 -27.33
C ARG A 885 -26.87 -9.56 -28.40
N LEU A 886 -27.93 -9.01 -29.00
CA LEU A 886 -27.85 -7.92 -29.99
C LEU A 886 -27.20 -6.67 -29.40
N LEU A 887 -27.61 -6.25 -28.20
CA LEU A 887 -27.00 -5.13 -27.50
C LEU A 887 -25.53 -5.40 -27.15
N ALA A 888 -25.19 -6.62 -26.73
CA ALA A 888 -23.81 -7.01 -26.47
C ALA A 888 -22.95 -6.97 -27.75
N LEU A 889 -23.51 -7.43 -28.88
CA LEU A 889 -22.87 -7.37 -30.19
C LEU A 889 -22.63 -5.92 -30.64
N ASN A 890 -23.64 -5.04 -30.53
CA ASN A 890 -23.51 -3.61 -30.77
C ASN A 890 -22.33 -3.02 -29.98
N ARG A 891 -22.31 -3.23 -28.66
CA ARG A 891 -21.26 -2.71 -27.79
C ARG A 891 -19.87 -3.20 -28.19
N ARG A 892 -19.71 -4.48 -28.54
CA ARG A 892 -18.42 -5.05 -28.98
C ARG A 892 -17.98 -4.58 -30.37
N CYS A 893 -18.93 -4.26 -31.25
CA CYS A 893 -18.65 -3.58 -32.52
C CYS A 893 -18.14 -2.15 -32.27
N LEU A 894 -18.86 -1.36 -31.47
CA LEU A 894 -18.63 0.08 -31.33
C LEU A 894 -17.51 0.43 -30.35
N GLN A 895 -17.61 -0.04 -29.10
CA GLN A 895 -16.77 0.46 -28.01
C GLN A 895 -15.28 0.35 -28.31
N PRO A 896 -14.69 -0.77 -28.73
CA PRO A 896 -13.24 -0.83 -28.93
C PRO A 896 -12.74 -0.01 -30.14
N GLY A 897 -13.64 0.63 -30.91
CA GLY A 897 -13.34 1.63 -31.93
C GLY A 897 -13.25 3.07 -31.39
N THR A 898 -13.71 3.34 -30.16
CA THR A 898 -13.49 4.62 -29.48
C THR A 898 -12.10 4.63 -28.84
N TYR A 899 -11.07 4.77 -29.68
CA TYR A 899 -9.68 4.50 -29.30
C TYR A 899 -9.15 5.38 -28.16
N ALA A 900 -9.50 6.68 -28.13
CA ALA A 900 -8.89 7.65 -27.21
C ALA A 900 -9.05 7.30 -25.72
N PRO A 901 -10.26 7.01 -25.20
CA PRO A 901 -10.43 6.60 -23.79
C PRO A 901 -9.60 5.38 -23.37
N PHE A 902 -9.37 4.42 -24.28
CA PHE A 902 -8.55 3.25 -23.99
C PHE A 902 -7.07 3.61 -23.99
N ILE A 903 -6.60 4.38 -24.97
CA ILE A 903 -5.22 4.85 -25.00
C ILE A 903 -4.91 5.70 -23.75
N ASP A 904 -5.81 6.58 -23.31
CA ASP A 904 -5.66 7.35 -22.08
C ASP A 904 -5.46 6.46 -20.84
N GLN A 905 -6.15 5.32 -20.75
CA GLN A 905 -5.92 4.38 -19.66
C GLN A 905 -4.50 3.82 -19.65
N TRP A 906 -3.91 3.55 -20.82
CA TRP A 906 -2.52 3.15 -20.92
C TRP A 906 -1.57 4.31 -20.56
N LEU A 907 -1.89 5.54 -20.98
CA LEU A 907 -1.07 6.73 -20.69
C LEU A 907 -1.01 7.10 -19.21
N LEU A 908 -1.98 6.66 -18.40
CA LEU A 908 -1.91 6.81 -16.94
C LEU A 908 -0.77 5.98 -16.30
N ARG A 909 -0.28 4.93 -16.99
CA ARG A 909 0.68 3.94 -16.46
C ARG A 909 2.00 3.96 -17.25
N PHE A 910 1.93 4.23 -18.54
CA PHE A 910 3.06 4.21 -19.45
C PHE A 910 3.26 5.58 -20.09
N PRO A 911 4.50 6.10 -20.13
CA PRO A 911 4.78 7.32 -20.86
C PRO A 911 4.50 7.14 -22.36
N PRO A 912 4.05 8.20 -23.06
CA PRO A 912 3.64 8.10 -24.46
C PRO A 912 4.72 7.56 -25.41
N HIS A 913 6.00 7.84 -25.16
CA HIS A 913 7.13 7.37 -25.98
C HIS A 913 7.37 5.85 -25.90
N GLN A 914 6.71 5.12 -24.98
CA GLN A 914 6.72 3.66 -24.92
C GLN A 914 5.56 3.03 -25.69
N ILE A 915 4.73 3.84 -26.36
CA ILE A 915 3.58 3.40 -27.13
C ILE A 915 3.82 3.71 -28.61
N LEU A 916 3.82 2.67 -29.44
CA LEU A 916 3.84 2.73 -30.89
C LEU A 916 2.42 2.57 -31.42
N LEU A 917 1.91 3.61 -32.09
CA LEU A 917 0.66 3.57 -32.83
C LEU A 917 0.96 3.24 -34.30
N LEU A 918 0.35 2.17 -34.81
CA LEU A 918 0.52 1.70 -36.18
C LEU A 918 -0.78 1.85 -36.97
N ASP A 919 -0.66 2.22 -38.24
CA ASP A 919 -1.77 2.17 -39.18
C ASP A 919 -1.95 0.74 -39.72
N ALA A 920 -3.09 0.13 -39.39
CA ALA A 920 -3.44 -1.21 -39.85
C ALA A 920 -3.55 -1.31 -41.37
N ASP A 921 -3.89 -0.23 -42.07
CA ASP A 921 -4.01 -0.24 -43.53
C ASP A 921 -2.62 -0.35 -44.19
N GLN A 922 -1.57 0.19 -43.55
CA GLN A 922 -0.18 0.05 -44.00
C GLN A 922 0.33 -1.39 -43.89
N LEU A 923 -0.21 -2.19 -42.96
CA LEU A 923 0.09 -3.62 -42.88
C LEU A 923 -0.40 -4.39 -44.11
N VAL A 924 -1.42 -3.87 -44.79
CA VAL A 924 -2.00 -4.46 -46.01
C VAL A 924 -1.32 -3.92 -47.26
N SER A 925 -1.06 -2.61 -47.32
CA SER A 925 -0.52 -1.95 -48.52
C SER A 925 1.01 -1.94 -48.61
N ALA A 926 1.70 -1.78 -47.48
CA ALA A 926 3.16 -1.62 -47.43
C ALA A 926 3.76 -2.21 -46.12
N PRO A 927 3.64 -3.54 -45.90
CA PRO A 927 4.04 -4.16 -44.63
C PRO A 927 5.54 -4.04 -44.32
N ALA A 928 6.41 -3.93 -45.33
CA ALA A 928 7.85 -3.74 -45.12
C ALA A 928 8.16 -2.43 -44.38
N VAL A 929 7.55 -1.31 -44.81
CA VAL A 929 7.72 0.02 -44.19
C VAL A 929 7.22 0.01 -42.74
N LEU A 930 6.11 -0.67 -42.48
CA LEU A 930 5.58 -0.83 -41.13
C LEU A 930 6.55 -1.64 -40.26
N MET A 931 7.12 -2.73 -40.80
CA MET A 931 8.09 -3.55 -40.09
C MET A 931 9.39 -2.80 -39.79
N ASP A 932 9.86 -1.91 -40.67
CA ASP A 932 11.02 -1.05 -40.38
C ASP A 932 10.80 -0.16 -39.15
N ARG A 933 9.60 0.42 -39.02
CA ARG A 933 9.22 1.20 -37.83
C ARG A 933 9.18 0.34 -36.57
N VAL A 934 8.72 -0.91 -36.68
CA VAL A 934 8.70 -1.85 -35.55
C VAL A 934 10.11 -2.23 -35.13
N GLN A 935 11.01 -2.52 -36.08
CA GLN A 935 12.42 -2.80 -35.82
C GLN A 935 13.09 -1.62 -35.08
N GLU A 936 12.82 -0.41 -35.55
CA GLU A 936 13.33 0.82 -34.94
C GLU A 936 12.77 1.07 -33.54
N PHE A 937 11.45 0.95 -33.38
CA PHE A 937 10.80 1.13 -32.09
C PHE A 937 11.31 0.12 -31.06
N LEU A 938 11.49 -1.13 -31.45
CA LEU A 938 12.02 -2.18 -30.57
C LEU A 938 13.52 -2.03 -30.31
N ASN A 939 14.23 -1.27 -31.15
CA ASN A 939 15.68 -1.11 -31.11
C ASN A 939 16.40 -2.45 -31.31
N VAL A 940 16.02 -3.20 -32.35
CA VAL A 940 16.69 -4.45 -32.71
C VAL A 940 18.13 -4.18 -33.15
N GLU A 941 19.06 -5.05 -32.78
CA GLU A 941 20.49 -4.92 -33.16
C GLU A 941 20.75 -5.18 -34.65
N SER A 942 19.98 -6.08 -35.26
CA SER A 942 20.14 -6.48 -36.65
C SER A 942 18.81 -6.33 -37.37
N TYR A 943 18.80 -5.53 -38.44
CA TYR A 943 17.61 -5.28 -39.24
C TYR A 943 17.48 -6.34 -40.34
N VAL A 944 16.28 -6.88 -40.46
CA VAL A 944 15.83 -7.68 -41.59
C VAL A 944 15.31 -6.76 -42.68
N ASN A 945 15.75 -6.98 -43.92
CA ASN A 945 15.17 -6.36 -45.10
C ASN A 945 13.84 -7.06 -45.45
N TYR A 946 12.75 -6.59 -44.84
CA TYR A 946 11.42 -7.14 -45.08
C TYR A 946 10.93 -6.96 -46.53
N SER A 947 11.42 -5.96 -47.27
CA SER A 947 11.07 -5.76 -48.68
C SER A 947 11.52 -6.92 -49.57
N ALA A 948 12.59 -7.62 -49.18
CA ALA A 948 13.05 -8.83 -49.87
C ALA A 948 12.27 -10.09 -49.45
N LEU A 949 11.58 -10.06 -48.31
CA LEU A 949 10.82 -11.20 -47.79
C LEU A 949 9.33 -11.13 -48.13
N PHE A 950 8.76 -9.94 -48.30
CA PHE A 950 7.35 -9.79 -48.60
C PHE A 950 7.08 -9.89 -50.11
N GLN A 951 6.20 -10.82 -50.48
CA GLN A 951 5.65 -10.93 -51.83
C GLN A 951 4.13 -10.87 -51.79
N PHE A 952 3.53 -10.09 -52.69
CA PHE A 952 2.08 -10.01 -52.79
C PHE A 952 1.54 -11.26 -53.48
N ASN A 953 0.61 -11.97 -52.84
CA ASN A 953 -0.04 -13.13 -53.43
C ASN A 953 -1.39 -12.70 -54.01
N GLU A 954 -1.52 -12.72 -55.34
CA GLU A 954 -2.73 -12.27 -56.05
C GLU A 954 -3.98 -13.07 -55.67
N ARG A 955 -3.86 -14.39 -55.46
CA ARG A 955 -5.01 -15.24 -55.10
C ARG A 955 -5.50 -14.91 -53.70
N LYS A 956 -4.58 -14.65 -52.79
CA LYS A 956 -4.89 -14.31 -51.40
C LYS A 956 -5.27 -12.84 -51.22
N ARG A 957 -4.79 -11.96 -52.11
CA ARG A 957 -4.94 -10.50 -52.04
C ARG A 957 -4.26 -9.87 -50.81
N PHE A 958 -3.24 -10.55 -50.27
CA PHE A 958 -2.44 -10.08 -49.14
C PHE A 958 -0.97 -10.46 -49.34
N PHE A 959 -0.07 -9.73 -48.68
CA PHE A 959 1.34 -10.09 -48.62
C PHE A 959 1.59 -11.39 -47.85
N CYS A 960 2.47 -12.22 -48.39
CA CYS A 960 2.98 -13.45 -47.82
C CYS A 960 4.51 -13.38 -47.73
N LEU A 961 5.13 -14.35 -47.04
CA LEU A 961 6.56 -14.41 -46.85
C LEU A 961 7.22 -15.40 -47.83
N SER A 962 8.26 -14.95 -48.53
CA SER A 962 9.14 -15.75 -49.37
C SER A 962 10.42 -16.12 -48.64
N GLY A 963 11.10 -17.18 -49.06
CA GLY A 963 12.24 -17.75 -48.34
C GLY A 963 11.78 -18.40 -47.04
N GLY A 964 12.25 -19.58 -46.73
CA GLY A 964 11.80 -20.33 -45.55
C GLY A 964 12.60 -21.62 -45.38
N PRO A 965 12.23 -22.49 -44.43
CA PRO A 965 11.06 -22.40 -43.54
C PRO A 965 11.18 -21.32 -42.46
N TYR A 966 10.05 -20.92 -41.87
CA TYR A 966 9.99 -20.03 -40.70
C TYR A 966 9.52 -20.79 -39.46
N PRO A 967 10.36 -21.55 -38.74
CA PRO A 967 9.90 -22.42 -37.65
C PRO A 967 9.13 -21.68 -36.56
N ALA A 968 9.55 -20.46 -36.22
CA ALA A 968 8.90 -19.64 -35.19
C ALA A 968 7.52 -19.08 -35.61
N ALA A 969 7.34 -18.78 -36.90
CA ALA A 969 6.06 -18.30 -37.44
C ALA A 969 5.23 -19.43 -38.08
N GLY A 970 5.79 -20.62 -38.23
CA GLY A 970 5.26 -21.73 -39.05
C GLY A 970 3.96 -22.34 -38.54
N ARG A 971 3.57 -22.08 -37.28
CA ARG A 971 2.23 -22.44 -36.77
C ARG A 971 1.14 -21.45 -37.19
N LEU A 972 1.52 -20.25 -37.63
CA LEU A 972 0.62 -19.19 -38.11
C LEU A 972 0.60 -19.10 -39.64
N LEU A 973 1.65 -19.60 -40.28
CA LEU A 973 1.84 -19.62 -41.72
C LEU A 973 1.55 -21.00 -42.27
N HIS A 974 0.94 -21.04 -43.44
CA HIS A 974 0.72 -22.23 -44.24
C HIS A 974 1.45 -22.07 -45.56
N TRP A 975 2.14 -23.13 -45.98
CA TRP A 975 2.74 -23.19 -47.30
C TRP A 975 1.65 -23.24 -48.37
N ASP A 976 1.65 -22.28 -49.27
CA ASP A 976 0.81 -22.27 -50.45
C ASP A 976 1.57 -22.92 -51.61
N GLN A 977 1.16 -24.14 -51.97
CA GLN A 977 1.85 -24.96 -52.97
C GLN A 977 1.90 -24.31 -54.36
N GLU A 978 0.90 -23.53 -54.72
CA GLU A 978 0.81 -22.91 -56.05
C GLU A 978 1.70 -21.68 -56.18
N SER A 979 1.72 -20.81 -55.17
CA SER A 979 2.54 -19.59 -55.20
C SER A 979 3.97 -19.80 -54.69
N GLY A 980 4.24 -20.90 -53.98
CA GLY A 980 5.52 -21.11 -53.30
C GLY A 980 5.78 -20.14 -52.16
N LEU A 981 4.71 -19.62 -51.51
CA LEU A 981 4.79 -18.61 -50.46
C LEU A 981 4.21 -19.10 -49.13
N TRP A 982 4.75 -18.57 -48.03
CA TRP A 982 4.22 -18.80 -46.68
C TRP A 982 3.17 -17.74 -46.34
N CYS A 983 1.91 -18.16 -46.23
CA CYS A 983 0.75 -17.29 -46.08
C CYS A 983 -0.01 -17.56 -44.77
N LEU A 984 -0.55 -16.53 -44.10
CA LEU A 984 -1.52 -16.72 -42.99
C LEU A 984 -2.71 -17.64 -43.35
N SER A 985 -3.37 -18.22 -42.35
CA SER A 985 -4.53 -19.11 -42.54
C SER A 985 -5.72 -18.43 -43.23
N ARG A 986 -6.60 -19.24 -43.86
CA ARG A 986 -7.84 -18.79 -44.54
C ARG A 986 -8.78 -17.98 -43.65
N ASN A 987 -8.69 -18.14 -42.32
CA ASN A 987 -9.50 -17.40 -41.36
C ASN A 987 -9.04 -15.94 -41.16
N LYS A 988 -7.90 -15.54 -41.74
CA LYS A 988 -7.34 -14.19 -41.69
C LYS A 988 -7.42 -13.58 -43.10
N GLY A 989 -8.08 -12.42 -43.22
CA GLY A 989 -8.36 -11.80 -44.53
C GLY A 989 -9.59 -12.40 -45.25
N ARG A 990 -10.64 -12.78 -44.50
CA ARG A 990 -11.90 -13.31 -45.09
C ARG A 990 -12.47 -12.33 -46.12
N SER A 991 -12.95 -12.88 -47.23
CA SER A 991 -13.77 -12.12 -48.19
C SER A 991 -15.19 -11.98 -47.64
N TYR A 992 -15.69 -10.76 -47.58
CA TYR A 992 -17.07 -10.43 -47.25
C TYR A 992 -17.50 -9.20 -48.05
N PRO A 993 -18.80 -8.97 -48.25
CA PRO A 993 -19.30 -7.83 -49.04
C PRO A 993 -18.69 -6.51 -48.56
N PRO A 994 -18.33 -5.60 -49.48
CA PRO A 994 -17.79 -4.31 -49.11
C PRO A 994 -18.79 -3.54 -48.24
N LEU A 995 -18.26 -2.82 -47.25
CA LEU A 995 -19.07 -1.96 -46.41
C LEU A 995 -19.50 -0.73 -47.21
N MET A 996 -20.81 -0.47 -47.26
CA MET A 996 -21.40 0.73 -47.83
C MET A 996 -21.95 1.60 -46.68
N PRO A 997 -21.13 2.46 -46.06
CA PRO A 997 -21.52 3.18 -44.86
C PRO A 997 -22.42 4.37 -45.19
N THR A 998 -23.49 4.56 -44.41
CA THR A 998 -24.32 5.77 -44.46
C THR A 998 -23.68 6.92 -43.69
N GLU A 999 -24.15 8.16 -43.88
CA GLU A 999 -23.69 9.29 -43.07
C GLU A 999 -24.05 9.12 -41.58
N ASP A 1000 -25.17 8.47 -41.26
CA ASP A 1000 -25.55 8.16 -39.88
C ASP A 1000 -24.58 7.16 -39.23
N ASP A 1001 -24.13 6.13 -39.97
CA ASP A 1001 -23.12 5.20 -39.49
C ASP A 1001 -21.79 5.91 -39.20
N LYS A 1002 -21.43 6.91 -40.02
CA LYS A 1002 -20.23 7.71 -39.80
C LYS A 1002 -20.37 8.61 -38.57
N ARG A 1003 -21.51 9.26 -38.38
CA ARG A 1003 -21.77 10.15 -37.22
C ARG A 1003 -21.46 9.49 -35.87
N ILE A 1004 -21.63 8.17 -35.75
CA ILE A 1004 -21.31 7.40 -34.54
C ILE A 1004 -19.84 7.58 -34.09
N PHE A 1005 -18.90 7.63 -35.04
CA PHE A 1005 -17.46 7.70 -34.75
C PHE A 1005 -16.84 9.09 -34.95
N GLN A 1006 -17.60 10.06 -35.47
CA GLN A 1006 -17.10 11.41 -35.76
C GLN A 1006 -16.42 12.04 -34.54
N ARG A 1007 -17.12 12.10 -33.40
CA ARG A 1007 -16.58 12.67 -32.16
C ARG A 1007 -15.42 11.82 -31.59
N PRO A 1008 -15.55 10.49 -31.43
CA PRO A 1008 -14.43 9.65 -31.01
C PRO A 1008 -13.15 9.80 -31.83
N MET A 1009 -13.25 10.01 -33.15
CA MET A 1009 -12.09 10.21 -34.02
C MET A 1009 -11.47 11.60 -33.87
N GLN A 1010 -12.28 12.64 -33.65
CA GLN A 1010 -11.77 13.95 -33.26
C GLN A 1010 -10.99 13.87 -31.94
N ASP A 1011 -11.52 13.17 -30.94
CA ASP A 1011 -10.86 13.00 -29.65
C ASP A 1011 -9.52 12.24 -29.79
N LEU A 1012 -9.48 11.19 -30.62
CA LEU A 1012 -8.23 10.47 -30.93
C LEU A 1012 -7.19 11.38 -31.61
N TYR A 1013 -7.61 12.16 -32.59
CA TYR A 1013 -6.72 13.06 -33.30
C TYR A 1013 -6.09 14.09 -32.35
N GLN A 1014 -6.92 14.70 -31.50
CA GLN A 1014 -6.45 15.64 -30.49
C GLN A 1014 -5.50 14.98 -29.48
N LEU A 1015 -5.79 13.75 -29.05
CA LEU A 1015 -4.91 13.01 -28.16
C LEU A 1015 -3.52 12.77 -28.77
N ILE A 1016 -3.45 12.40 -30.06
CA ILE A 1016 -2.18 12.20 -30.76
C ILE A 1016 -1.39 13.51 -30.88
N LEU A 1017 -2.06 14.64 -31.14
CA LEU A 1017 -1.39 15.94 -31.21
C LEU A 1017 -0.87 16.43 -29.84
N GLN A 1018 -1.59 16.14 -28.77
CA GLN A 1018 -1.28 16.62 -27.42
C GLN A 1018 -0.23 15.79 -26.69
N ARG A 1019 0.05 14.56 -27.14
CA ARG A 1019 0.94 13.60 -26.46
C ARG A 1019 2.13 13.24 -27.35
N GLN A 1020 3.31 13.14 -26.74
CA GLN A 1020 4.55 12.81 -27.45
C GLN A 1020 4.72 11.29 -27.60
N PHE A 1021 3.84 10.66 -28.39
CA PHE A 1021 3.99 9.25 -28.74
C PHE A 1021 5.32 8.97 -29.45
N TRP A 1022 5.74 7.69 -29.47
CA TRP A 1022 6.95 7.32 -30.19
C TRP A 1022 6.82 7.66 -31.68
N ARG A 1023 7.91 8.14 -32.28
CA ARG A 1023 8.00 8.50 -33.69
C ARG A 1023 9.29 7.96 -34.30
N PRO A 1024 9.31 7.61 -35.60
CA PRO A 1024 10.54 7.25 -36.31
C PRO A 1024 11.59 8.35 -36.21
N ARG A 1025 12.89 8.03 -36.19
CA ARG A 1025 13.98 9.02 -36.11
C ARG A 1025 13.95 10.07 -37.21
N ASN A 1026 13.50 9.68 -38.41
CA ASN A 1026 13.42 10.58 -39.56
C ASN A 1026 12.11 11.40 -39.61
N SER A 1027 11.22 11.24 -38.63
CA SER A 1027 9.97 12.00 -38.53
C SER A 1027 10.24 13.43 -38.08
N THR A 1028 9.78 14.40 -38.87
CA THR A 1028 9.90 15.83 -38.56
C THR A 1028 8.58 16.41 -38.02
N SER A 1029 7.47 15.68 -38.13
CA SER A 1029 6.13 16.15 -37.76
C SER A 1029 5.35 15.10 -36.97
N VAL A 1030 4.52 15.55 -36.02
CA VAL A 1030 3.54 14.67 -35.35
C VAL A 1030 2.51 14.08 -36.33
N LEU A 1031 2.32 14.72 -37.49
CA LEU A 1031 1.41 14.25 -38.53
C LEU A 1031 1.86 12.92 -39.15
N ASP A 1032 3.14 12.57 -39.06
CA ASP A 1032 3.72 11.36 -39.70
C ASP A 1032 3.20 10.05 -39.08
N ILE A 1033 2.68 10.12 -37.85
CA ILE A 1033 2.08 8.97 -37.14
C ILE A 1033 0.54 8.97 -37.18
N ILE A 1034 -0.07 9.97 -37.83
CA ILE A 1034 -1.52 10.07 -37.98
C ILE A 1034 -1.94 9.29 -39.22
N PRO A 1035 -2.74 8.22 -39.08
CA PRO A 1035 -3.16 7.43 -40.23
C PRO A 1035 -3.95 8.28 -41.26
N PRO A 1036 -3.78 8.04 -42.57
CA PRO A 1036 -4.52 8.78 -43.60
C PRO A 1036 -6.04 8.66 -43.43
N TRP A 1037 -6.54 7.52 -42.95
CA TRP A 1037 -7.97 7.35 -42.67
C TRP A 1037 -8.45 8.28 -41.55
N LEU A 1038 -7.64 8.53 -40.52
CA LEU A 1038 -7.99 9.44 -39.43
C LEU A 1038 -8.08 10.88 -39.92
N GLN A 1039 -7.18 11.29 -40.82
CA GLN A 1039 -7.23 12.62 -41.45
C GLN A 1039 -8.55 12.88 -42.20
N ARG A 1040 -9.11 11.84 -42.85
CA ARG A 1040 -10.41 11.95 -43.54
C ARG A 1040 -11.57 12.22 -42.59
N TRP A 1041 -11.49 11.76 -41.34
CA TRP A 1041 -12.51 12.01 -40.32
C TRP A 1041 -12.54 13.47 -39.82
N ILE A 1042 -11.45 14.22 -40.00
CA ILE A 1042 -11.29 15.58 -39.42
C ILE A 1042 -11.55 16.68 -40.45
N ARG A 1043 -11.41 16.37 -41.74
CA ARG A 1043 -11.76 17.34 -42.79
C ARG A 1043 -13.24 17.70 -42.67
N PRO A 1044 -13.61 19.00 -42.73
CA PRO A 1044 -15.00 19.40 -42.80
C PRO A 1044 -15.68 18.68 -43.96
N VAL A 1045 -16.86 18.12 -43.71
CA VAL A 1045 -17.69 17.55 -44.78
C VAL A 1045 -18.15 18.74 -45.64
N GLY A 1046 -17.44 18.99 -46.74
CA GLY A 1046 -17.74 20.06 -47.71
C GLY A 1046 -16.71 21.20 -47.78
N SER A 1047 -15.43 20.89 -47.97
CA SER A 1047 -14.44 21.85 -48.52
C SER A 1047 -14.07 21.46 -49.94
#